data_AF-A0A8J6IR98-F1
#
_entry.id   AF-A0A8J6IR98-F1
#
_cell.length_a   1.000
_cell.length_b   1.000
_cell.length_c   1.000
_cell.angle_alpha   90.00
_cell.angle_beta   90.00
_cell.angle_gamma   90.00
#
_symmetry.space_group_name_H-M   'P 1'
#
loop_
_entity.id
_entity.type
_entity.pdbx_description
1 polymer ?
#
loop_
_entity_poly.entity_id
_entity_poly.type
_entity_poly.pdbx_seq_one_letter_code
_entity_poly.pdbx_strand_id
1 'polypeptide(L)'
;MFRCQGWNTLFAALLMLFCSLSFANPISTKYRFSTLTASHGLPSVEVLGIYQQKSGYIWIATDSGISRYDGKHFKTLSYTHGSSKGLTNNFVTSMVEDSQGNLWVTTEDGLNKIQLNGHIKHFLHSEDPDSIPTNWLLNALVVRPDKIWIGSGNGLIDFNPVTEQFTSMPVDDKFNMSMVMSLAQQNDNTLWVGTSEGLGYLSEDNGKVQPFFSGDEQLDKLLSRPVYKLLIHQNTLWVATEGAGLFAIDLNNHKVTHYSTDTSSPLILAENKISSLVVDRYQRLWLGYFNKGISVIDLNKNSIMHLQHDAYSDASIPGNQVNHLAVDSSDLVWVSTHNGVAFYSPVKEGTTLYYKTLNNKGLVSNNVWGSEVSNGNIWVATDMSLERIDPSQQTVTHIIDYKNDSDTQQIWNVSVHRGKQDSIWVAQNDGISQINPSTGEIVQTYSLKNEPIQDGEVYDIVQDGDYLWLANRYTGLSQYSLIEKRVVKRFLYQDNDPYVMAGNFPYQLVQAKNGDLLIAASNGMYRVDPIREKIFHVHLGDNGSQTIRVNSITEDDTGAVWIATQGMGLVKVTFDAKTHEPNEPSYITLADPEIDTRIKNVYYTQHNQLWFTTVNQVGSIDTQNHKLTVYSNIINMPNWQFLEASISAMGQALYIGSNKGLLKIDTTRDYNEFFDAPVVITDIEVSNKILTSQVINQGERIDFESDQNALRFSFAALDYTAPTKNRYRYKLNGYDDNWQDIGNRTEVYFTNLPPGNYDFQLQGTNSNGDWSVSSVEFAFKINNPWWLYVFYLLILITTISIGWIIFVRQLRIKELNQLANYDQLTGLANRRLFNHYLTSMVDDPNKKPFVLLYLDLDHFKQVNDLWGHNAGDELLLMAAERLNENKGSEDKLARLGGDEFALIINGDVNNQQVKAKISRISTKLSSGYHINKRWVKGSASIGITAFPRDGLDSITLLKNADTAMYEAKKGGRNRFHVYNPELSQRVTSRINMEARLRHALNHGLLDLYFQPKVQCNGRGVCGFEALLRWNDAENGWISPAEFIPLAEESDLILKLGEWVTINACQKAAEWYHRGLLKNSSVAINVSAPQLFRSDMFKLLRTQLDKYDIPGNCIELEITETSLLEHVKQARQILTELKTLGISISLDDFGTGFSSLNYLTTLPIDVLKVDKSFIDTILTDNKTAVMLKNIFNLARELNMKVVAEGVESADQFQELLVFNCDLVQGFLFSPAVNAHRAEQMLLGHDDQLRLQIRQVMQIS
;
A
#
# COMPACT_ATOMS: atom_id res chain seq x y z
N MET A 1 11.77 92.60 26.95
CA MET A 1 11.46 92.12 25.59
C MET A 1 12.55 91.13 25.14
N PHE A 2 12.64 89.98 25.82
CA PHE A 2 13.60 88.89 25.58
C PHE A 2 12.96 87.58 26.05
N ARG A 3 13.48 86.42 25.58
CA ARG A 3 12.92 85.05 25.71
C ARG A 3 11.67 84.76 24.85
N CYS A 4 11.88 84.43 23.57
CA CYS A 4 10.91 83.65 22.76
C CYS A 4 11.53 82.91 21.54
N GLN A 5 12.82 82.57 21.58
CA GLN A 5 13.52 81.88 20.45
C GLN A 5 14.13 80.51 20.80
N GLY A 6 14.10 80.07 22.07
CA GLY A 6 14.85 78.89 22.51
C GLY A 6 14.17 77.53 22.34
N TRP A 7 12.91 77.47 21.92
CA TRP A 7 12.13 76.21 21.89
C TRP A 7 12.03 75.56 20.50
N ASN A 8 11.93 76.36 19.43
CA ASN A 8 11.80 75.81 18.07
C ASN A 8 13.06 75.07 17.60
N THR A 9 14.24 75.51 18.02
CA THR A 9 15.51 74.82 17.72
C THR A 9 15.62 73.48 18.45
N LEU A 10 15.17 73.40 19.71
CA LEU A 10 15.17 72.13 20.45
C LEU A 10 14.18 71.12 19.85
N PHE A 11 12.99 71.58 19.45
CA PHE A 11 11.98 70.73 18.83
C PHE A 11 12.39 70.25 17.42
N ALA A 12 13.03 71.12 16.62
CA ALA A 12 13.60 70.75 15.33
C ALA A 12 14.78 69.76 15.47
N ALA A 13 15.63 69.93 16.49
CA ALA A 13 16.71 68.99 16.78
C ALA A 13 16.17 67.62 17.24
N LEU A 14 15.12 67.59 18.06
CA LEU A 14 14.45 66.35 18.47
C LEU A 14 13.76 65.65 17.29
N LEU A 15 13.12 66.38 16.37
CA LEU A 15 12.62 65.77 15.14
C LEU A 15 13.76 65.25 14.25
N MET A 16 14.88 65.96 14.10
CA MET A 16 16.01 65.45 13.30
C MET A 16 16.68 64.22 13.94
N LEU A 17 16.74 64.14 15.27
CA LEU A 17 17.17 62.92 15.97
C LEU A 17 16.22 61.74 15.72
N PHE A 18 14.90 61.94 15.79
CA PHE A 18 13.91 60.91 15.44
C PHE A 18 13.80 60.62 13.93
N CYS A 19 14.31 61.49 13.07
CA CYS A 19 14.44 61.24 11.63
C CYS A 19 15.78 60.58 11.24
N SER A 20 16.72 60.41 12.18
CA SER A 20 17.99 59.72 11.88
C SER A 20 17.75 58.20 11.73
N LEU A 21 18.10 57.67 10.56
CA LEU A 21 18.03 56.24 10.20
C LEU A 21 16.63 55.59 10.32
N SER A 22 15.60 56.27 9.80
CA SER A 22 14.47 55.56 9.20
C SER A 22 14.95 54.88 7.90
N PHE A 23 15.57 53.70 8.05
CA PHE A 23 16.00 52.87 6.92
C PHE A 23 14.82 52.69 5.95
N ALA A 24 14.98 53.19 4.73
CA ALA A 24 13.91 53.16 3.75
C ALA A 24 13.74 51.73 3.24
N ASN A 25 12.71 51.02 3.72
CA ASN A 25 12.30 49.74 3.12
C ASN A 25 12.22 49.93 1.60
N PRO A 26 13.02 49.18 0.82
CA PRO A 26 13.19 49.46 -0.60
C PRO A 26 11.92 49.10 -1.36
N ILE A 27 11.66 49.81 -2.46
CA ILE A 27 10.50 49.57 -3.34
C ILE A 27 10.54 48.20 -4.04
N SER A 28 11.68 47.53 -3.94
CA SER A 28 11.99 46.27 -4.60
C SER A 28 12.95 45.45 -3.74
N THR A 29 12.94 44.12 -3.90
CA THR A 29 13.93 43.25 -3.26
C THR A 29 14.67 42.36 -4.25
N LYS A 30 15.99 42.30 -4.07
CA LYS A 30 16.90 41.32 -4.69
C LYS A 30 17.04 40.05 -3.83
N TYR A 31 16.80 40.17 -2.52
CA TYR A 31 16.90 39.10 -1.54
C TYR A 31 15.50 38.58 -1.23
N ARG A 32 15.13 37.50 -1.93
CA ARG A 32 13.86 36.79 -1.77
C ARG A 32 14.07 35.53 -0.94
N PHE A 33 13.77 35.61 0.34
CA PHE A 33 13.83 34.47 1.26
C PHE A 33 12.69 33.50 0.99
N SER A 34 12.89 32.25 1.38
CA SER A 34 11.87 31.21 1.52
C SER A 34 11.86 30.81 3.00
N THR A 35 10.68 30.68 3.63
CA THR A 35 10.55 30.58 5.10
C THR A 35 10.00 29.23 5.56
N LEU A 36 10.47 28.75 6.71
CA LEU A 36 9.95 27.57 7.41
C LEU A 36 9.56 27.98 8.83
N THR A 37 8.41 27.48 9.27
CA THR A 37 7.67 27.89 10.48
C THR A 37 6.87 26.71 11.01
N ALA A 38 6.09 26.89 12.09
CA ALA A 38 5.23 25.83 12.62
C ALA A 38 4.26 25.20 11.59
N SER A 39 3.80 25.96 10.57
CA SER A 39 2.96 25.42 9.49
C SER A 39 3.68 24.44 8.57
N HIS A 40 5.01 24.37 8.66
CA HIS A 40 5.88 23.46 7.90
C HIS A 40 6.36 22.27 8.75
N GLY A 41 5.88 22.13 9.99
CA GLY A 41 6.28 21.05 10.92
C GLY A 41 7.50 21.36 11.79
N LEU A 42 8.02 22.59 11.77
CA LEU A 42 9.04 23.05 12.72
C LEU A 42 8.45 23.07 14.15
N PRO A 43 9.06 22.44 15.16
CA PRO A 43 8.40 22.20 16.45
C PRO A 43 8.20 23.47 17.31
N SER A 44 9.02 24.50 17.10
CA SER A 44 8.89 25.83 17.70
C SER A 44 9.41 26.88 16.74
N VAL A 45 8.95 28.12 16.90
CA VAL A 45 9.37 29.26 16.08
C VAL A 45 10.58 30.01 16.64
N GLU A 46 10.97 29.78 17.90
CA GLU A 46 12.20 30.36 18.45
C GLU A 46 13.40 29.54 17.97
N VAL A 47 14.10 30.00 16.92
CA VAL A 47 15.19 29.24 16.28
C VAL A 47 16.56 29.78 16.69
N LEU A 48 17.23 29.07 17.60
CA LEU A 48 18.46 29.46 18.25
C LEU A 48 19.71 29.28 17.37
N GLY A 49 19.77 28.22 16.56
CA GLY A 49 20.97 27.86 15.82
C GLY A 49 20.71 26.95 14.61
N ILE A 50 21.64 26.96 13.64
CA ILE A 50 21.57 26.13 12.42
C ILE A 50 22.96 25.56 12.12
N TYR A 51 23.01 24.29 11.76
CA TYR A 51 24.23 23.57 11.38
C TYR A 51 23.96 22.64 10.18
N GLN A 52 24.89 22.53 9.23
CA GLN A 52 24.83 21.47 8.21
C GLN A 52 25.84 20.37 8.54
N GLN A 53 25.35 19.13 8.57
CA GLN A 53 26.16 17.92 8.70
C GLN A 53 26.83 17.57 7.35
N LYS A 54 27.99 16.91 7.34
CA LYS A 54 28.73 16.50 6.12
C LYS A 54 27.93 15.58 5.19
N SER A 55 26.92 14.89 5.72
CA SER A 55 25.95 14.10 4.96
C SER A 55 24.94 14.95 4.15
N GLY A 56 24.95 16.27 4.32
CA GLY A 56 24.04 17.25 3.73
C GLY A 56 22.91 17.71 4.66
N TYR A 57 22.64 17.01 5.76
CA TYR A 57 21.48 17.31 6.62
C TYR A 57 21.61 18.67 7.33
N ILE A 58 20.59 19.52 7.16
CA ILE A 58 20.38 20.71 7.99
C ILE A 58 19.80 20.28 9.35
N TRP A 59 20.47 20.69 10.42
CA TRP A 59 20.02 20.59 11.81
C TRP A 59 19.66 21.97 12.33
N ILE A 60 18.47 22.09 12.91
CA ILE A 60 17.90 23.34 13.39
C ILE A 60 17.66 23.23 14.90
N ALA A 61 18.33 24.07 15.69
CA ALA A 61 18.13 24.17 17.13
C ALA A 61 17.05 25.21 17.46
N THR A 62 16.16 24.87 18.39
CA THR A 62 15.07 25.72 18.90
C THR A 62 15.04 25.69 20.43
N ASP A 63 14.17 26.49 21.05
CA ASP A 63 13.83 26.39 22.49
C ASP A 63 13.28 25.01 22.92
N SER A 64 13.02 24.12 21.96
CA SER A 64 12.37 22.83 22.10
C SER A 64 13.28 21.64 21.71
N GLY A 65 14.59 21.88 21.55
CA GLY A 65 15.60 20.87 21.18
C GLY A 65 16.16 21.08 19.77
N ILE A 66 16.59 19.99 19.11
CA ILE A 66 17.08 20.05 17.71
C ILE A 66 16.19 19.26 16.76
N SER A 67 16.04 19.73 15.53
CA SER A 67 15.33 19.03 14.45
C SER A 67 16.23 18.83 13.24
N ARG A 68 16.39 17.57 12.79
CA ARG A 68 16.95 17.25 11.47
C ARG A 68 15.91 17.54 10.40
N TYR A 69 16.27 18.31 9.37
CA TYR A 69 15.41 18.64 8.24
C TYR A 69 15.92 17.97 6.95
N ASP A 70 15.06 17.21 6.27
CA ASP A 70 15.41 16.49 5.02
C ASP A 70 14.93 17.19 3.74
N GLY A 71 14.37 18.40 3.86
CA GLY A 71 13.76 19.15 2.76
C GLY A 71 12.23 19.06 2.73
N LYS A 72 11.61 18.08 3.43
CA LYS A 72 10.15 17.95 3.54
C LYS A 72 9.66 17.70 4.98
N HIS A 73 10.46 17.05 5.81
CA HIS A 73 10.09 16.60 7.15
C HIS A 73 11.11 17.04 8.21
N PHE A 74 10.62 17.26 9.42
CA PHE A 74 11.42 17.50 10.61
C PHE A 74 11.44 16.26 11.51
N LYS A 75 12.62 15.86 11.98
CA LYS A 75 12.80 14.76 12.94
C LYS A 75 13.48 15.30 14.19
N THR A 76 12.70 15.52 15.25
CA THR A 76 13.10 16.26 16.45
C THR A 76 13.67 15.36 17.55
N LEU A 77 14.72 15.84 18.21
CA LEU A 77 15.32 15.31 19.43
C LEU A 77 15.25 16.41 20.50
N SER A 78 14.50 16.15 21.57
CA SER A 78 14.29 17.07 22.70
C SER A 78 14.79 16.45 23.99
N TYR A 79 14.98 17.25 25.04
CA TYR A 79 15.13 16.74 26.39
C TYR A 79 13.89 15.91 26.79
N THR A 80 14.12 14.80 27.48
CA THR A 80 13.06 13.94 28.01
C THR A 80 13.49 13.46 29.38
N HIS A 81 12.78 13.89 30.42
CA HIS A 81 13.17 13.64 31.81
C HIS A 81 13.33 12.14 32.11
N GLY A 82 14.50 11.75 32.62
CA GLY A 82 14.83 10.35 32.94
C GLY A 82 15.13 9.46 31.73
N SER A 83 15.30 10.00 30.52
CA SER A 83 15.54 9.23 29.29
C SER A 83 16.93 9.49 28.69
N SER A 84 17.68 8.42 28.45
CA SER A 84 18.94 8.47 27.68
C SER A 84 18.75 8.65 26.16
N LYS A 85 17.50 8.79 25.69
CA LYS A 85 17.18 9.00 24.26
C LYS A 85 16.95 10.47 23.88
N GLY A 86 16.92 11.38 24.86
CA GLY A 86 16.79 12.81 24.63
C GLY A 86 18.15 13.53 24.64
N LEU A 87 18.12 14.84 24.43
CA LEU A 87 19.22 15.73 24.80
C LEU A 87 19.28 15.91 26.33
N THR A 88 20.39 16.42 26.85
CA THR A 88 20.52 16.86 28.25
C THR A 88 19.63 18.06 28.60
N ASN A 89 19.46 19.02 27.68
CA ASN A 89 18.53 20.16 27.76
C ASN A 89 18.05 20.52 26.34
N ASN A 90 16.90 21.19 26.21
CA ASN A 90 16.41 21.73 24.94
C ASN A 90 17.23 22.94 24.45
N PHE A 91 17.74 23.78 25.35
CA PHE A 91 18.51 24.97 25.01
C PHE A 91 19.91 24.57 24.53
N VAL A 92 20.04 24.50 23.20
CA VAL A 92 21.23 24.08 22.47
C VAL A 92 22.01 25.30 22.02
N THR A 93 23.29 25.34 22.39
CA THR A 93 24.16 26.51 22.21
C THR A 93 25.08 26.39 20.99
N SER A 94 25.50 25.17 20.65
CA SER A 94 26.31 24.89 19.45
C SER A 94 26.20 23.42 19.01
N MET A 95 26.53 23.17 17.75
CA MET A 95 26.47 21.86 17.07
C MET A 95 27.69 21.73 16.16
N VAL A 96 28.47 20.65 16.30
CA VAL A 96 29.67 20.38 15.49
C VAL A 96 29.85 18.87 15.23
N GLU A 97 30.36 18.49 14.06
CA GLU A 97 30.54 17.09 13.67
C GLU A 97 32.01 16.65 13.63
N ASP A 98 32.33 15.54 14.29
CA ASP A 98 33.69 14.98 14.31
C ASP A 98 34.09 14.27 13.00
N SER A 99 35.31 13.73 12.94
CA SER A 99 35.84 13.03 11.76
C SER A 99 35.18 11.67 11.49
N GLN A 100 34.39 11.13 12.42
CA GLN A 100 33.66 9.87 12.28
C GLN A 100 32.19 10.09 11.89
N GLY A 101 31.71 11.34 11.90
CA GLY A 101 30.32 11.70 11.62
C GLY A 101 29.41 11.73 12.86
N ASN A 102 29.96 11.68 14.09
CA ASN A 102 29.12 11.90 15.27
C ASN A 102 28.86 13.40 15.43
N LEU A 103 27.61 13.77 15.71
CA LEU A 103 27.21 15.14 16.00
C LEU A 103 27.34 15.42 17.49
N TRP A 104 28.20 16.37 17.84
CA TRP A 104 28.39 16.86 19.20
C TRP A 104 27.55 18.11 19.42
N VAL A 105 26.75 18.12 20.47
CA VAL A 105 25.74 19.17 20.76
C VAL A 105 25.96 19.69 22.18
N THR A 106 26.32 20.98 22.29
CA THR A 106 26.45 21.67 23.58
C THR A 106 25.10 22.25 23.99
N THR A 107 24.81 22.20 25.29
CA THR A 107 23.58 22.71 25.88
C THR A 107 23.89 23.46 27.18
N GLU A 108 22.89 24.12 27.76
CA GLU A 108 23.03 24.73 29.08
C GLU A 108 23.27 23.72 30.22
N ASP A 109 22.93 22.44 30.01
CA ASP A 109 23.19 21.34 30.95
C ASP A 109 24.10 20.25 30.33
N GLY A 110 25.21 20.64 29.73
CA GLY A 110 26.30 19.73 29.35
C GLY A 110 26.36 19.35 27.87
N LEU A 111 27.12 18.30 27.56
CA LEU A 111 27.51 17.88 26.22
C LEU A 111 26.84 16.57 25.82
N ASN A 112 26.41 16.48 24.56
CA ASN A 112 25.79 15.29 23.98
C ASN A 112 26.62 14.82 22.78
N LYS A 113 26.92 13.52 22.69
CA LYS A 113 27.44 12.87 21.48
C LYS A 113 26.32 12.05 20.84
N ILE A 114 25.79 12.51 19.72
CA ILE A 114 24.80 11.79 18.91
C ILE A 114 25.55 10.98 17.86
N GLN A 115 25.49 9.66 17.98
CA GLN A 115 26.17 8.73 17.10
C GLN A 115 25.31 8.40 15.87
N LEU A 116 25.95 7.92 14.80
CA LEU A 116 25.32 7.60 13.51
C LEU A 116 24.27 6.48 13.55
N ASN A 117 24.17 5.74 14.65
CA ASN A 117 23.11 4.75 14.91
C ASN A 117 21.94 5.32 15.75
N GLY A 118 21.94 6.63 16.00
CA GLY A 118 20.95 7.31 16.85
C GLY A 118 21.14 7.13 18.35
N HIS A 119 22.22 6.48 18.81
CA HIS A 119 22.57 6.42 20.24
C HIS A 119 23.10 7.79 20.69
N ILE A 120 22.62 8.27 21.84
CA ILE A 120 23.08 9.53 22.45
C ILE A 120 23.85 9.20 23.73
N LYS A 121 25.07 9.70 23.85
CA LYS A 121 25.85 9.68 25.09
C LYS A 121 25.90 11.09 25.69
N HIS A 122 25.55 11.19 26.98
CA HIS A 122 25.60 12.44 27.75
C HIS A 122 26.91 12.54 28.52
N PHE A 123 27.46 13.75 28.62
CA PHE A 123 28.58 14.11 29.49
C PHE A 123 28.11 15.25 30.39
N LEU A 124 28.03 14.97 31.69
CA LEU A 124 27.48 15.84 32.73
C LEU A 124 28.52 16.08 33.82
N HIS A 125 28.49 17.26 34.43
CA HIS A 125 29.37 17.64 35.52
C HIS A 125 29.08 16.82 36.79
N SER A 126 30.12 16.44 37.52
CA SER A 126 30.04 15.70 38.78
C SER A 126 31.22 16.01 39.69
N GLU A 127 31.27 15.38 40.87
CA GLU A 127 32.44 15.45 41.77
C GLU A 127 33.68 14.69 41.25
N ASP A 128 33.55 13.93 40.16
CA ASP A 128 34.66 13.21 39.50
C ASP A 128 35.56 14.19 38.71
N PRO A 129 36.88 14.28 39.01
CA PRO A 129 37.82 15.13 38.27
C PRO A 129 37.96 14.82 36.77
N ASP A 130 37.67 13.60 36.33
CA ASP A 130 37.68 13.23 34.90
C ASP A 130 36.35 13.60 34.19
N SER A 131 35.33 14.08 34.92
CA SER A 131 34.07 14.57 34.33
C SER A 131 34.16 16.00 33.81
N ILE A 132 33.16 16.45 33.04
CA ILE A 132 33.20 17.78 32.42
C ILE A 132 33.23 18.90 33.49
N PRO A 133 34.15 19.89 33.40
CA PRO A 133 34.35 20.90 34.45
C PRO A 133 33.16 21.79 34.79
N THR A 134 32.15 21.89 33.92
CA THR A 134 30.90 22.62 34.15
C THR A 134 29.81 22.12 33.19
N ASN A 135 28.55 22.28 33.59
CA ASN A 135 27.39 21.99 32.74
C ASN A 135 27.10 23.12 31.74
N TRP A 136 27.40 24.38 32.06
CA TRP A 136 26.97 25.51 31.24
C TRP A 136 27.89 25.70 30.03
N LEU A 137 27.56 25.07 28.91
CA LEU A 137 28.36 25.10 27.68
C LEU A 137 27.77 26.07 26.66
N LEU A 138 28.63 26.90 26.07
CA LEU A 138 28.25 28.01 25.20
C LEU A 138 28.70 27.81 23.75
N ASN A 139 29.79 27.09 23.51
CA ASN A 139 30.25 26.79 22.14
C ASN A 139 31.12 25.54 22.05
N ALA A 140 31.31 25.03 20.83
CA ALA A 140 32.25 23.96 20.52
C ALA A 140 32.91 24.17 19.16
N LEU A 141 34.15 23.71 19.00
CA LEU A 141 34.91 23.76 17.75
C LEU A 141 35.78 22.51 17.62
N VAL A 142 35.46 21.63 16.65
CA VAL A 142 36.29 20.48 16.29
C VAL A 142 37.51 20.99 15.53
N VAL A 143 38.71 20.62 15.99
CA VAL A 143 39.99 21.05 15.40
C VAL A 143 40.74 19.87 14.78
N ARG A 144 40.89 18.77 15.53
CA ARG A 144 41.51 17.52 15.07
C ARG A 144 40.66 16.32 15.55
N PRO A 145 40.80 15.10 14.99
CA PRO A 145 40.06 13.92 15.42
C PRO A 145 40.14 13.59 16.92
N ASP A 146 41.18 14.09 17.58
CA ASP A 146 41.52 13.93 18.99
C ASP A 146 41.38 15.23 19.80
N LYS A 147 40.89 16.34 19.22
CA LYS A 147 40.83 17.65 19.88
C LYS A 147 39.61 18.48 19.47
N ILE A 148 38.75 18.75 20.47
CA ILE A 148 37.60 19.65 20.38
C ILE A 148 37.76 20.72 21.45
N TRP A 149 37.73 21.99 21.06
CA TRP A 149 37.64 23.10 22.01
C TRP A 149 36.19 23.32 22.42
N ILE A 150 35.93 23.48 23.71
CA ILE A 150 34.59 23.78 24.26
C ILE A 150 34.65 25.11 25.01
N GLY A 151 33.82 26.07 24.59
CA GLY A 151 33.59 27.31 25.31
C GLY A 151 32.48 27.13 26.33
N SER A 152 32.71 27.57 27.57
CA SER A 152 31.76 27.41 28.69
C SER A 152 31.52 28.72 29.43
N GLY A 153 30.54 28.73 30.32
CA GLY A 153 30.29 29.84 31.25
C GLY A 153 31.37 30.06 32.31
N ASN A 154 32.39 29.19 32.37
CA ASN A 154 33.51 29.25 33.31
C ASN A 154 34.85 28.91 32.61
N GLY A 155 35.05 29.46 31.41
CA GLY A 155 36.29 29.35 30.64
C GLY A 155 36.28 28.40 29.45
N LEU A 156 37.47 28.21 28.87
CA LEU A 156 37.78 27.33 27.75
C LEU A 156 38.23 25.94 28.26
N ILE A 157 37.73 24.88 27.62
CA ILE A 157 38.04 23.49 27.93
C ILE A 157 38.64 22.83 26.67
N ASP A 158 39.81 22.20 26.81
CA ASP A 158 40.34 21.21 25.85
C ASP A 158 39.62 19.87 26.11
N PHE A 159 39.05 19.26 25.08
CA PHE A 159 38.34 17.98 25.20
C PHE A 159 38.85 16.99 24.14
N ASN A 160 39.27 15.82 24.60
CA ASN A 160 39.71 14.73 23.73
C ASN A 160 38.54 13.73 23.51
N PRO A 161 37.91 13.66 22.33
CA PRO A 161 36.76 12.79 22.06
C PRO A 161 37.11 11.30 21.91
N VAL A 162 38.39 10.92 22.05
CA VAL A 162 38.91 9.54 21.95
C VAL A 162 39.24 8.97 23.33
N THR A 163 39.88 9.74 24.22
CA THR A 163 40.10 9.37 25.63
C THR A 163 38.96 9.79 26.55
N GLU A 164 38.06 10.65 26.05
CA GLU A 164 36.94 11.28 26.77
C GLU A 164 37.35 12.17 27.95
N GLN A 165 38.62 12.59 28.00
CA GLN A 165 39.13 13.48 29.04
C GLN A 165 38.93 14.96 28.72
N PHE A 166 38.63 15.74 29.76
CA PHE A 166 38.46 17.20 29.72
C PHE A 166 39.63 17.89 30.44
N THR A 167 40.02 19.09 30.03
CA THR A 167 41.05 19.89 30.69
C THR A 167 40.74 21.38 30.58
N SER A 168 40.50 22.05 31.70
CA SER A 168 40.28 23.51 31.73
C SER A 168 41.57 24.27 31.42
N MET A 169 41.52 25.20 30.46
CA MET A 169 42.70 25.97 30.05
C MET A 169 43.03 27.10 31.04
N PRO A 170 44.30 27.26 31.44
CA PRO A 170 44.71 28.36 32.29
C PRO A 170 44.74 29.70 31.54
N VAL A 171 44.69 30.79 32.31
CA VAL A 171 44.61 32.18 31.80
C VAL A 171 45.89 32.94 32.17
N ASP A 172 46.21 33.98 31.40
CA ASP A 172 47.16 35.02 31.81
C ASP A 172 46.56 35.89 32.92
N ASP A 173 47.36 36.26 33.92
CA ASP A 173 46.90 36.96 35.13
C ASP A 173 46.33 38.37 34.84
N LYS A 174 46.48 38.87 33.61
CA LYS A 174 45.92 40.14 33.11
C LYS A 174 44.55 40.00 32.44
N PHE A 175 44.03 38.80 32.25
CA PHE A 175 42.76 38.54 31.56
C PHE A 175 41.83 37.73 32.46
N ASN A 176 40.59 38.19 32.60
CA ASN A 176 39.55 37.42 33.29
C ASN A 176 38.82 36.59 32.23
N MET A 177 38.86 35.26 32.32
CA MET A 177 38.17 34.38 31.39
C MET A 177 36.92 33.80 32.07
N SER A 178 35.83 34.57 32.04
CA SER A 178 34.52 34.19 32.55
C SER A 178 33.74 33.35 31.53
N MET A 179 32.85 33.95 30.73
CA MET A 179 32.09 33.22 29.70
C MET A 179 32.85 33.22 28.37
N VAL A 180 33.10 32.04 27.79
CA VAL A 180 33.71 31.87 26.46
C VAL A 180 32.61 31.59 25.44
N MET A 181 32.26 32.60 24.65
CA MET A 181 31.05 32.61 23.81
C MET A 181 31.33 32.22 22.35
N SER A 182 32.54 32.47 21.85
CA SER A 182 32.91 32.18 20.46
C SER A 182 34.36 31.76 20.30
N LEU A 183 34.62 30.92 19.30
CA LEU A 183 35.91 30.29 19.02
C LEU A 183 36.20 30.37 17.53
N ALA A 184 37.42 30.75 17.14
CA ALA A 184 37.86 30.71 15.75
C ALA A 184 39.33 30.28 15.66
N GLN A 185 39.59 29.15 15.00
CA GLN A 185 40.96 28.66 14.79
C GLN A 185 41.61 29.39 13.60
N GLN A 186 42.81 29.93 13.79
CA GLN A 186 43.62 30.53 12.74
C GLN A 186 44.57 29.51 12.08
N ASN A 187 45.13 28.60 12.89
CA ASN A 187 46.00 27.49 12.48
C ASN A 187 46.09 26.48 13.64
N ASP A 188 46.81 25.38 13.47
CA ASP A 188 46.98 24.32 14.48
C ASP A 188 47.53 24.81 15.84
N ASN A 189 48.31 25.89 15.86
CA ASN A 189 48.89 26.45 17.07
C ASN A 189 48.03 27.57 17.68
N THR A 190 47.17 28.25 16.90
CA THR A 190 46.55 29.55 17.27
C THR A 190 45.02 29.50 17.24
N LEU A 191 44.41 29.71 18.41
CA LEU A 191 42.97 29.81 18.61
C LEU A 191 42.59 31.22 19.10
N TRP A 192 41.61 31.86 18.46
CA TRP A 192 40.99 33.09 18.94
C TRP A 192 39.75 32.78 19.78
N VAL A 193 39.60 33.53 20.87
CA VAL A 193 38.64 33.26 21.95
C VAL A 193 37.85 34.54 22.25
N GLY A 194 36.56 34.55 21.90
CA GLY A 194 35.64 35.63 22.22
C GLY A 194 35.01 35.39 23.60
N THR A 195 35.20 36.31 24.53
CA THR A 195 34.68 36.21 25.91
C THR A 195 33.73 37.36 26.25
N SER A 196 33.05 37.26 27.39
CA SER A 196 32.31 38.37 28.00
C SER A 196 33.18 39.56 28.45
N GLU A 197 34.50 39.38 28.56
CA GLU A 197 35.44 40.45 28.95
C GLU A 197 36.22 41.03 27.74
N GLY A 198 36.05 40.47 26.53
CA GLY A 198 36.65 40.96 25.30
C GLY A 198 37.23 39.88 24.38
N LEU A 199 38.16 40.30 23.53
CA LEU A 199 38.91 39.40 22.63
C LEU A 199 40.19 38.88 23.28
N GLY A 200 40.35 37.56 23.30
CA GLY A 200 41.60 36.88 23.63
C GLY A 200 42.06 35.90 22.55
N TYR A 201 43.23 35.33 22.75
CA TYR A 201 43.80 34.26 21.93
C TYR A 201 44.64 33.29 22.77
N LEU A 202 44.88 32.10 22.24
CA LEU A 202 45.71 31.05 22.81
C LEU A 202 46.71 30.62 21.73
N SER A 203 48.00 30.57 22.10
CA SER A 203 49.01 29.80 21.35
C SER A 203 49.37 28.54 22.13
N GLU A 204 49.50 27.39 21.45
CA GLU A 204 50.05 26.16 22.04
C GLU A 204 51.48 26.39 22.61
N ASP A 205 52.25 27.37 22.12
CA ASP A 205 53.57 27.75 22.66
C ASP A 205 53.49 28.38 24.07
N ASN A 206 52.41 29.11 24.37
CA ASN A 206 52.21 29.82 25.64
C ASN A 206 51.35 29.03 26.65
N GLY A 207 50.54 28.09 26.17
CA GLY A 207 49.68 27.22 26.99
C GLY A 207 48.59 27.93 27.82
N LYS A 208 48.43 29.25 27.67
CA LYS A 208 47.52 30.12 28.40
C LYS A 208 46.73 31.02 27.46
N VAL A 209 45.46 31.31 27.80
CA VAL A 209 44.66 32.33 27.09
C VAL A 209 45.11 33.73 27.49
N GLN A 210 45.39 34.58 26.50
CA GLN A 210 45.92 35.93 26.63
C GLN A 210 45.00 36.97 25.97
N PRO A 211 44.98 38.23 26.47
CA PRO A 211 44.17 39.30 25.88
C PRO A 211 44.80 39.82 24.58
N PHE A 212 43.95 40.21 23.61
CA PHE A 212 44.40 40.93 22.43
C PHE A 212 44.38 42.46 22.66
N PHE A 213 45.40 43.15 22.13
CA PHE A 213 45.48 44.60 22.08
C PHE A 213 45.87 45.05 20.68
N SER A 214 45.14 46.02 20.13
CA SER A 214 45.41 46.68 18.84
C SER A 214 46.49 47.74 18.93
N GLY A 215 46.76 48.27 20.14
CA GLY A 215 47.68 49.38 20.36
C GLY A 215 47.03 50.77 20.25
N ASP A 216 45.72 50.85 19.99
CA ASP A 216 44.91 52.06 20.12
C ASP A 216 44.00 51.94 21.34
N GLU A 217 44.19 52.81 22.35
CA GLU A 217 43.45 52.80 23.62
C GLU A 217 41.92 52.92 23.43
N GLN A 218 41.45 53.57 22.37
CA GLN A 218 40.02 53.70 22.09
C GLN A 218 39.46 52.42 21.49
N LEU A 219 40.18 51.80 20.55
CA LEU A 219 39.77 50.51 19.97
C LEU A 219 39.84 49.38 21.00
N ASP A 220 40.88 49.35 21.83
CA ASP A 220 41.05 48.31 22.87
C ASP A 220 39.94 48.39 23.92
N LYS A 221 39.49 49.59 24.27
CA LYS A 221 38.34 49.84 25.16
C LYS A 221 36.97 49.46 24.53
N LEU A 222 36.92 49.30 23.21
CA LEU A 222 35.73 48.80 22.50
C LEU A 222 35.82 47.28 22.27
N LEU A 223 37.03 46.74 22.08
CA LEU A 223 37.31 45.30 22.01
C LEU A 223 37.22 44.61 23.39
N SER A 224 37.29 45.34 24.50
CA SER A 224 36.96 44.85 25.86
C SER A 224 35.44 44.80 26.13
N ARG A 225 34.63 44.60 25.10
CA ARG A 225 33.18 44.35 25.19
C ARG A 225 32.91 42.87 24.90
N PRO A 226 31.81 42.29 25.44
CA PRO A 226 31.44 40.91 25.15
C PRO A 226 31.48 40.60 23.64
N VAL A 227 32.24 39.58 23.26
CA VAL A 227 32.42 39.14 21.87
C VAL A 227 31.51 37.93 21.61
N TYR A 228 30.43 38.15 20.85
CA TYR A 228 29.42 37.12 20.59
C TYR A 228 29.79 36.18 19.44
N LYS A 229 30.46 36.68 18.39
CA LYS A 229 30.81 35.85 17.22
C LYS A 229 32.17 36.23 16.66
N LEU A 230 33.00 35.20 16.45
CA LEU A 230 34.23 35.26 15.67
C LEU A 230 34.04 34.54 14.33
N LEU A 231 34.69 35.04 13.29
CA LEU A 231 34.88 34.34 12.01
C LEU A 231 36.24 34.72 11.43
N ILE A 232 37.03 33.75 11.00
CA ILE A 232 38.20 34.00 10.17
C ILE A 232 37.80 33.74 8.72
N HIS A 233 37.98 34.75 7.87
CA HIS A 233 37.79 34.62 6.42
C HIS A 233 39.01 35.20 5.70
N GLN A 234 39.61 34.41 4.80
CA GLN A 234 40.88 34.72 4.16
C GLN A 234 41.97 35.07 5.19
N ASN A 235 42.33 36.36 5.32
CA ASN A 235 43.32 36.88 6.26
C ASN A 235 42.71 37.85 7.31
N THR A 236 41.39 37.85 7.46
CA THR A 236 40.68 38.78 8.33
C THR A 236 39.91 38.03 9.41
N LEU A 237 40.21 38.33 10.67
CA LEU A 237 39.36 37.98 11.80
C LEU A 237 38.26 39.03 11.95
N TRP A 238 37.02 38.62 11.75
CA TRP A 238 35.82 39.40 12.01
C TRP A 238 35.35 39.16 13.44
N VAL A 239 35.13 40.23 14.18
CA VAL A 239 34.80 40.23 15.61
C VAL A 239 33.50 41.00 15.82
N ALA A 240 32.41 40.28 16.12
CA ALA A 240 31.13 40.87 16.50
C ALA A 240 31.00 41.00 18.02
N THR A 241 30.55 42.15 18.47
CA THR A 241 30.40 42.49 19.89
C THR A 241 28.94 42.72 20.29
N GLU A 242 28.67 42.70 21.59
CA GLU A 242 27.35 43.03 22.12
C GLU A 242 26.91 44.47 21.82
N GLY A 243 27.83 45.42 21.66
CA GLY A 243 27.43 46.84 21.58
C GLY A 243 28.47 47.82 21.06
N ALA A 244 29.63 47.37 20.62
CA ALA A 244 30.60 48.21 19.91
C ALA A 244 30.50 48.09 18.39
N GLY A 245 29.69 47.15 17.86
CA GLY A 245 29.62 46.86 16.43
C GLY A 245 30.58 45.75 16.01
N LEU A 246 31.18 45.92 14.83
CA LEU A 246 32.00 44.93 14.14
C LEU A 246 33.44 45.43 13.99
N PHE A 247 34.41 44.53 14.18
CA PHE A 247 35.81 44.80 13.88
C PHE A 247 36.32 43.81 12.82
N ALA A 248 37.19 44.29 11.95
CA ALA A 248 37.99 43.48 11.03
C ALA A 248 39.46 43.63 11.43
N ILE A 249 40.10 42.53 11.82
CA ILE A 249 41.50 42.49 12.24
C ILE A 249 42.30 41.74 11.19
N ASP A 250 43.26 42.41 10.56
CA ASP A 250 44.20 41.80 9.62
C ASP A 250 45.16 40.86 10.39
N LEU A 251 45.17 39.58 10.04
CA LEU A 251 45.94 38.55 10.75
C LEU A 251 47.45 38.55 10.45
N ASN A 252 47.93 39.36 9.48
CA ASN A 252 49.36 39.49 9.16
C ASN A 252 50.01 40.72 9.80
N ASN A 253 49.25 41.78 10.08
CA ASN A 253 49.78 43.04 10.62
C ASN A 253 49.01 43.62 11.82
N HIS A 254 47.97 42.91 12.28
CA HIS A 254 47.10 43.26 13.42
C HIS A 254 46.38 44.61 13.31
N LYS A 255 46.35 45.23 12.12
CA LYS A 255 45.57 46.44 11.88
C LYS A 255 44.08 46.15 12.08
N VAL A 256 43.46 46.90 12.98
CA VAL A 256 42.03 46.85 13.25
C VAL A 256 41.31 47.91 12.41
N THR A 257 40.20 47.52 11.79
CA THR A 257 39.21 48.41 11.17
C THR A 257 37.90 48.25 11.91
N HIS A 258 37.28 49.35 12.32
CA HIS A 258 36.05 49.36 13.11
C HIS A 258 34.85 49.81 12.26
N TYR A 259 33.72 49.13 12.42
CA TYR A 259 32.45 49.47 11.80
C TYR A 259 31.35 49.57 12.88
N SER A 260 30.55 50.64 12.82
CA SER A 260 29.48 50.92 13.78
C SER A 260 28.30 51.66 13.13
N THR A 261 27.28 51.98 13.93
CA THR A 261 26.16 52.87 13.55
C THR A 261 26.56 54.35 13.41
N ASP A 262 27.80 54.74 13.72
CA ASP A 262 28.22 56.14 13.55
C ASP A 262 28.42 56.47 12.06
N THR A 263 28.01 57.69 11.69
CA THR A 263 28.32 58.37 10.42
C THR A 263 29.81 58.47 10.08
N SER A 264 30.71 58.33 11.06
CA SER A 264 32.17 58.23 10.83
C SER A 264 32.63 56.85 10.35
N SER A 265 31.79 55.82 10.47
CA SER A 265 32.10 54.44 10.08
C SER A 265 32.31 54.28 8.57
N PRO A 266 33.29 53.47 8.11
CA PRO A 266 33.50 53.20 6.68
C PRO A 266 32.28 52.55 5.99
N LEU A 267 31.47 51.83 6.77
CA LEU A 267 30.12 51.35 6.43
C LEU A 267 29.23 51.48 7.67
N ILE A 268 28.12 52.20 7.55
CA ILE A 268 27.19 52.40 8.67
C ILE A 268 26.41 51.10 8.91
N LEU A 269 26.47 50.56 10.13
CA LEU A 269 25.71 49.37 10.52
C LEU A 269 24.27 49.70 10.92
N ALA A 270 23.36 48.72 10.87
CA ALA A 270 21.97 48.92 11.32
C ALA A 270 21.82 48.89 12.86
N GLU A 271 22.67 48.12 13.55
CA GLU A 271 22.73 48.01 15.01
C GLU A 271 24.18 47.69 15.42
N ASN A 272 24.62 48.14 16.60
CA ASN A 272 25.94 47.77 17.16
C ASN A 272 25.90 46.41 17.92
N LYS A 273 24.72 45.81 18.06
CA LYS A 273 24.46 44.49 18.65
C LYS A 273 24.43 43.45 17.53
N ILE A 274 25.51 42.69 17.35
CA ILE A 274 25.61 41.67 16.28
C ILE A 274 25.60 40.27 16.91
N SER A 275 24.63 39.46 16.55
CA SER A 275 24.43 38.10 17.10
C SER A 275 25.23 37.03 16.37
N SER A 276 25.27 37.09 15.03
CA SER A 276 25.99 36.14 14.20
C SER A 276 26.46 36.75 12.88
N LEU A 277 27.41 36.09 12.22
CA LEU A 277 27.95 36.50 10.94
C LEU A 277 28.57 35.31 10.19
N VAL A 278 28.45 35.34 8.85
CA VAL A 278 28.96 34.32 7.91
C VAL A 278 29.37 34.99 6.59
N VAL A 279 30.26 34.35 5.82
CA VAL A 279 30.60 34.78 4.46
C VAL A 279 30.19 33.70 3.46
N ASP A 280 29.58 34.09 2.35
CA ASP A 280 29.27 33.19 1.22
C ASP A 280 30.35 33.19 0.13
N ARG A 281 30.28 32.24 -0.82
CA ARG A 281 31.26 32.16 -1.93
C ARG A 281 31.36 33.43 -2.79
N TYR A 282 30.30 34.23 -2.84
CA TYR A 282 30.23 35.49 -3.58
C TYR A 282 30.95 36.64 -2.85
N GLN A 283 31.63 36.34 -1.75
CA GLN A 283 32.34 37.29 -0.88
C GLN A 283 31.41 38.35 -0.28
N ARG A 284 30.19 37.93 0.08
CA ARG A 284 29.27 38.77 0.85
C ARG A 284 29.35 38.36 2.32
N LEU A 285 29.71 39.30 3.19
CA LEU A 285 29.65 39.14 4.64
C LEU A 285 28.23 39.47 5.11
N TRP A 286 27.54 38.45 5.61
CA TRP A 286 26.21 38.56 6.20
C TRP A 286 26.34 38.80 7.70
N LEU A 287 25.57 39.75 8.23
CA LEU A 287 25.51 40.10 9.65
C LEU A 287 24.07 39.92 10.15
N GLY A 288 23.88 39.25 11.28
CA GLY A 288 22.61 39.18 12.01
C GLY A 288 22.63 40.13 13.21
N TYR A 289 21.51 40.83 13.45
CA TYR A 289 21.37 41.73 14.59
C TYR A 289 20.28 41.25 15.56
N PHE A 290 20.40 41.70 16.81
CA PHE A 290 19.42 41.37 17.85
C PHE A 290 18.03 41.99 17.61
N ASN A 291 17.91 43.12 16.91
CA ASN A 291 16.62 43.82 16.73
C ASN A 291 16.42 44.45 15.33
N LYS A 292 17.42 44.42 14.44
CA LYS A 292 17.42 45.13 13.15
C LYS A 292 17.52 44.25 11.91
N GLY A 293 17.19 42.96 12.04
CA GLY A 293 17.19 42.00 10.94
C GLY A 293 18.61 41.60 10.56
N ILE A 294 18.96 41.73 9.28
CA ILE A 294 20.29 41.40 8.75
C ILE A 294 20.89 42.55 7.95
N SER A 295 22.21 42.49 7.74
CA SER A 295 22.89 43.24 6.68
C SER A 295 23.73 42.33 5.81
N VAL A 296 23.94 42.74 4.56
CA VAL A 296 24.82 42.11 3.59
C VAL A 296 25.87 43.13 3.15
N ILE A 297 27.14 42.88 3.48
CA ILE A 297 28.29 43.67 3.03
C ILE A 297 28.93 42.94 1.85
N ASP A 298 28.90 43.56 0.67
CA ASP A 298 29.67 43.12 -0.48
C ASP A 298 31.15 43.52 -0.26
N LEU A 299 32.01 42.53 0.01
CA LEU A 299 33.43 42.78 0.33
C LEU A 299 34.23 43.26 -0.89
N ASN A 300 33.77 42.98 -2.11
CA ASN A 300 34.43 43.42 -3.35
C ASN A 300 34.07 44.86 -3.70
N LYS A 301 32.83 45.28 -3.44
CA LYS A 301 32.33 46.63 -3.74
C LYS A 301 32.44 47.60 -2.55
N ASN A 302 32.73 47.09 -1.35
CA ASN A 302 32.64 47.80 -0.07
C ASN A 302 31.32 48.57 0.05
N SER A 303 30.20 47.83 -0.02
CA SER A 303 28.84 48.39 0.04
C SER A 303 27.94 47.53 0.92
N ILE A 304 27.16 48.16 1.79
CA ILE A 304 26.22 47.48 2.72
C ILE A 304 24.76 47.64 2.26
N MET A 305 23.96 46.59 2.45
CA MET A 305 22.50 46.62 2.34
C MET A 305 21.87 46.05 3.61
N HIS A 306 20.85 46.73 4.15
CA HIS A 306 20.10 46.27 5.32
C HIS A 306 18.78 45.63 4.88
N LEU A 307 18.37 44.54 5.54
CA LEU A 307 17.14 43.79 5.23
C LEU A 307 16.40 43.47 6.53
N GLN A 308 15.09 43.70 6.53
CA GLN A 308 14.22 43.56 7.70
C GLN A 308 12.95 42.78 7.33
N HIS A 309 12.25 42.29 8.34
CA HIS A 309 10.93 41.69 8.20
C HIS A 309 9.91 42.71 7.65
N ASP A 310 9.13 42.28 6.66
CA ASP A 310 8.02 43.05 6.07
C ASP A 310 6.76 42.17 6.07
N ALA A 311 5.80 42.52 6.93
CA ALA A 311 4.57 41.75 7.15
C ALA A 311 3.64 41.65 5.92
N TYR A 312 3.93 42.38 4.83
CA TYR A 312 3.20 42.33 3.57
C TYR A 312 3.98 41.57 2.47
N SER A 313 5.14 41.01 2.81
CA SER A 313 6.04 40.35 1.87
C SER A 313 6.52 38.99 2.38
N ASP A 314 5.94 37.92 1.81
CA ASP A 314 6.38 36.52 1.97
C ASP A 314 7.85 36.30 1.55
N ALA A 315 8.47 37.29 0.91
CA ALA A 315 9.86 37.31 0.47
C ALA A 315 10.85 37.85 1.52
N SER A 316 10.38 38.35 2.65
CA SER A 316 11.20 38.89 3.74
C SER A 316 11.66 37.82 4.74
N ILE A 317 12.60 38.17 5.63
CA ILE A 317 12.90 37.33 6.80
C ILE A 317 11.69 37.30 7.76
N PRO A 318 11.42 36.20 8.47
CA PRO A 318 10.20 36.07 9.27
C PRO A 318 10.21 36.87 10.59
N GLY A 319 11.37 37.41 10.98
CA GLY A 319 11.51 38.23 12.18
C GLY A 319 12.77 39.12 12.16
N ASN A 320 12.73 40.24 12.90
CA ASN A 320 13.85 41.20 13.00
C ASN A 320 14.88 40.88 14.10
N GLN A 321 14.60 39.94 15.01
CA GLN A 321 15.60 39.40 15.92
C GLN A 321 16.17 38.14 15.27
N VAL A 322 17.45 38.19 14.92
CA VAL A 322 18.19 37.12 14.24
C VAL A 322 19.15 36.50 15.23
N ASN A 323 19.07 35.19 15.42
CA ASN A 323 19.88 34.49 16.43
C ASN A 323 21.16 33.92 15.80
N HIS A 324 21.02 33.26 14.64
CA HIS A 324 22.11 32.60 13.94
C HIS A 324 22.04 32.79 12.41
N LEU A 325 23.19 32.64 11.77
CA LEU A 325 23.36 32.63 10.32
C LEU A 325 24.21 31.41 9.95
N ALA A 326 23.88 30.74 8.87
CA ALA A 326 24.68 29.64 8.31
C ALA A 326 24.70 29.73 6.77
N VAL A 327 25.73 29.16 6.17
CA VAL A 327 25.80 28.91 4.72
C VAL A 327 25.94 27.40 4.55
N ASP A 328 25.14 26.81 3.66
CA ASP A 328 25.22 25.37 3.36
C ASP A 328 26.06 25.06 2.11
N SER A 329 26.25 23.78 1.83
CA SER A 329 27.01 23.27 0.68
C SER A 329 26.37 23.53 -0.69
N SER A 330 25.12 24.01 -0.73
CA SER A 330 24.44 24.57 -1.92
C SER A 330 24.45 26.10 -1.94
N ASP A 331 25.29 26.73 -1.10
CA ASP A 331 25.44 28.17 -0.90
C ASP A 331 24.16 28.89 -0.42
N LEU A 332 23.16 28.16 0.08
CA LEU A 332 21.97 28.79 0.66
C LEU A 332 22.35 29.48 1.96
N VAL A 333 21.98 30.75 2.09
CA VAL A 333 22.21 31.53 3.30
C VAL A 333 20.99 31.38 4.20
N TRP A 334 21.14 30.61 5.27
CA TRP A 334 20.14 30.35 6.29
C TRP A 334 20.18 31.41 7.38
N VAL A 335 18.99 31.85 7.82
CA VAL A 335 18.76 32.93 8.79
C VAL A 335 17.78 32.44 9.85
N SER A 336 18.26 32.23 11.08
CA SER A 336 17.42 31.81 12.21
C SER A 336 16.91 33.03 12.98
N THR A 337 15.65 32.97 13.43
CA THR A 337 14.98 34.10 14.12
C THR A 337 14.08 33.60 15.24
N HIS A 338 13.63 34.53 16.08
CA HIS A 338 12.56 34.33 17.06
C HIS A 338 11.18 33.95 16.49
N ASN A 339 11.01 33.93 15.16
CA ASN A 339 9.73 33.67 14.48
C ASN A 339 9.86 32.68 13.31
N GLY A 340 10.81 31.74 13.40
CA GLY A 340 11.10 30.71 12.42
C GLY A 340 12.44 30.90 11.73
N VAL A 341 12.62 30.21 10.62
CA VAL A 341 13.85 30.23 9.81
C VAL A 341 13.55 30.72 8.40
N ALA A 342 14.47 31.47 7.81
CA ALA A 342 14.51 31.81 6.40
C ALA A 342 15.74 31.20 5.73
N PHE A 343 15.68 30.98 4.42
CA PHE A 343 16.86 30.75 3.59
C PHE A 343 16.79 31.53 2.28
N TYR A 344 17.94 31.98 1.78
CA TYR A 344 18.09 32.69 0.51
C TYR A 344 19.03 31.93 -0.41
N SER A 345 18.59 31.67 -1.65
CA SER A 345 19.42 31.09 -2.70
C SER A 345 20.12 32.18 -3.52
N PRO A 346 21.47 32.15 -3.62
CA PRO A 346 22.22 33.06 -4.49
C PRO A 346 21.85 32.97 -5.97
N VAL A 347 21.27 31.84 -6.41
CA VAL A 347 20.74 31.67 -7.78
C VAL A 347 19.67 32.73 -8.10
N LYS A 348 18.98 33.29 -7.09
CA LYS A 348 18.02 34.39 -7.28
C LYS A 348 18.69 35.75 -7.62
N GLU A 349 20.02 35.86 -7.60
CA GLU A 349 20.74 37.07 -8.03
C GLU A 349 20.49 37.39 -9.53
N GLY A 350 20.61 38.66 -9.93
CA GLY A 350 20.19 39.16 -11.25
C GLY A 350 18.68 39.43 -11.33
N THR A 351 17.87 38.77 -10.50
CA THR A 351 16.42 39.04 -10.41
C THR A 351 16.08 40.07 -9.34
N THR A 352 14.97 40.80 -9.53
CA THR A 352 14.46 41.80 -8.58
C THR A 352 12.94 41.78 -8.59
N LEU A 353 12.29 41.78 -7.43
CA LEU A 353 10.83 41.87 -7.32
C LEU A 353 10.41 43.25 -6.82
N TYR A 354 9.61 43.97 -7.60
CA TYR A 354 8.91 45.19 -7.19
C TYR A 354 7.52 44.81 -6.66
N TYR A 355 7.14 45.27 -5.47
CA TYR A 355 5.96 44.78 -4.76
C TYR A 355 5.32 45.86 -3.87
N LYS A 356 4.14 45.56 -3.29
CA LYS A 356 3.41 46.43 -2.37
C LYS A 356 4.07 46.51 -0.99
N THR A 357 4.58 47.69 -0.64
CA THR A 357 5.30 47.95 0.62
C THR A 357 4.45 48.70 1.65
N LEU A 358 4.67 48.41 2.93
CA LEU A 358 4.06 49.06 4.12
C LEU A 358 4.03 50.60 4.12
N ASN A 359 4.99 51.25 3.44
CA ASN A 359 5.17 52.71 3.42
C ASN A 359 4.61 53.39 2.15
N ASN A 360 3.86 52.67 1.31
CA ASN A 360 3.31 53.12 0.01
C ASN A 360 4.36 53.64 -1.01
N LYS A 361 5.66 53.31 -0.85
CA LYS A 361 6.72 53.69 -1.81
C LYS A 361 6.90 52.68 -2.93
N GLY A 362 6.61 51.40 -2.69
CA GLY A 362 6.43 50.37 -3.71
C GLY A 362 5.04 50.44 -4.33
N LEU A 363 4.56 49.32 -4.87
CA LEU A 363 3.31 49.27 -5.64
C LEU A 363 2.06 49.50 -4.77
N VAL A 364 0.96 49.99 -5.35
CA VAL A 364 -0.37 50.05 -4.69
C VAL A 364 -0.99 48.66 -4.60
N SER A 365 -0.73 47.77 -5.55
CA SER A 365 -1.21 46.38 -5.58
C SER A 365 -0.14 45.41 -6.08
N ASN A 366 -0.31 44.13 -5.76
CA ASN A 366 0.59 43.06 -6.18
C ASN A 366 0.12 42.34 -7.46
N ASN A 367 -1.09 42.60 -7.97
CA ASN A 367 -1.59 41.98 -9.20
C ASN A 367 -1.21 42.85 -10.41
N VAL A 368 -0.14 42.48 -11.11
CA VAL A 368 0.41 43.25 -12.24
C VAL A 368 -0.08 42.69 -13.59
N TRP A 369 -1.13 43.30 -14.14
CA TRP A 369 -1.83 42.84 -15.35
C TRP A 369 -1.17 43.28 -16.67
N GLY A 370 -0.39 44.36 -16.65
CA GLY A 370 0.36 44.83 -17.80
C GLY A 370 1.65 45.51 -17.38
N SER A 371 2.69 45.42 -18.23
CA SER A 371 3.94 46.16 -18.06
C SER A 371 4.53 46.53 -19.41
N GLU A 372 5.09 47.74 -19.54
CA GLU A 372 5.79 48.17 -20.75
C GLU A 372 6.85 49.24 -20.46
N VAL A 373 7.83 49.45 -21.36
CA VAL A 373 9.04 50.23 -21.12
C VAL A 373 9.11 51.46 -22.03
N SER A 374 9.25 52.65 -21.44
CA SER A 374 9.46 53.92 -22.14
C SER A 374 10.45 54.81 -21.39
N ASN A 375 11.36 55.46 -22.12
CA ASN A 375 12.32 56.43 -21.58
C ASN A 375 13.05 55.96 -20.30
N GLY A 376 13.50 54.70 -20.28
CA GLY A 376 14.23 54.09 -19.16
C GLY A 376 13.38 53.73 -17.92
N ASN A 377 12.07 54.01 -17.96
CA ASN A 377 11.12 53.70 -16.90
C ASN A 377 10.28 52.47 -17.29
N ILE A 378 9.84 51.69 -16.30
CA ILE A 378 8.82 50.65 -16.50
C ILE A 378 7.47 51.20 -16.05
N TRP A 379 6.46 51.05 -16.88
CA TRP A 379 5.08 51.42 -16.62
C TRP A 379 4.29 50.16 -16.30
N VAL A 380 3.47 50.23 -15.27
CA VAL A 380 2.88 49.07 -14.61
C VAL A 380 1.39 49.30 -14.40
N ALA A 381 0.57 48.43 -14.99
CA ALA A 381 -0.85 48.34 -14.72
C ALA A 381 -1.09 47.37 -13.55
N THR A 382 -1.80 47.83 -12.52
CA THR A 382 -2.35 46.95 -11.49
C THR A 382 -3.87 46.98 -11.51
N ASP A 383 -4.50 46.08 -10.76
CA ASP A 383 -5.95 46.11 -10.53
C ASP A 383 -6.46 47.33 -9.73
N MET A 384 -5.58 48.24 -9.30
CA MET A 384 -5.91 49.45 -8.55
C MET A 384 -5.30 50.76 -9.10
N SER A 385 -4.32 50.69 -10.00
CA SER A 385 -3.43 51.83 -10.30
C SER A 385 -2.69 51.73 -11.64
N LEU A 386 -2.27 52.89 -12.14
CA LEU A 386 -1.16 53.03 -13.09
C LEU A 386 0.06 53.59 -12.36
N GLU A 387 1.20 52.95 -12.55
CA GLU A 387 2.43 53.30 -11.84
C GLU A 387 3.64 53.38 -12.78
N ARG A 388 4.57 54.28 -12.48
CA ARG A 388 5.86 54.42 -13.18
C ARG A 388 7.01 54.11 -12.23
N ILE A 389 7.74 53.04 -12.52
CA ILE A 389 8.96 52.66 -11.81
C ILE A 389 10.17 53.28 -12.51
N ASP A 390 10.95 54.07 -11.80
CA ASP A 390 12.32 54.42 -12.20
C ASP A 390 13.28 53.37 -11.59
N PRO A 391 13.86 52.46 -12.39
CA PRO A 391 14.75 51.42 -11.88
C PRO A 391 16.15 51.96 -11.53
N SER A 392 16.51 53.16 -11.98
CA SER A 392 17.79 53.82 -11.68
C SER A 392 17.75 54.57 -10.35
N GLN A 393 16.64 55.26 -10.06
CA GLN A 393 16.41 55.97 -8.79
C GLN A 393 15.79 55.08 -7.70
N GLN A 394 15.27 53.90 -8.08
CA GLN A 394 14.50 53.01 -7.19
C GLN A 394 13.30 53.72 -6.55
N THR A 395 12.49 54.39 -7.39
CA THR A 395 11.26 55.07 -7.01
C THR A 395 10.06 54.57 -7.82
N VAL A 396 8.89 54.46 -7.17
CA VAL A 396 7.60 54.30 -7.85
C VAL A 396 6.88 55.64 -7.80
N THR A 397 6.35 56.08 -8.94
CA THR A 397 5.46 57.23 -9.06
C THR A 397 4.06 56.71 -9.36
N HIS A 398 3.10 57.02 -8.50
CA HIS A 398 1.69 56.69 -8.73
C HIS A 398 1.09 57.72 -9.68
N ILE A 399 0.57 57.28 -10.83
CA ILE A 399 0.12 58.14 -11.93
C ILE A 399 -1.41 58.20 -11.99
N ILE A 400 -2.07 57.05 -11.85
CA ILE A 400 -3.53 56.93 -11.69
C ILE A 400 -3.78 56.01 -10.49
N ASP A 401 -4.73 56.39 -9.63
CA ASP A 401 -5.01 55.71 -8.36
C ASP A 401 -6.52 55.77 -8.06
N TYR A 402 -7.26 54.71 -8.38
CA TYR A 402 -8.73 54.68 -8.32
C TYR A 402 -9.27 54.49 -6.88
N LYS A 403 -8.58 55.03 -5.88
CA LYS A 403 -8.60 54.56 -4.48
C LYS A 403 -9.90 54.71 -3.69
N ASN A 404 -10.97 55.28 -4.26
CA ASN A 404 -12.25 55.54 -3.56
C ASN A 404 -13.50 55.70 -4.47
N ASP A 405 -13.42 55.49 -5.79
CA ASP A 405 -14.61 55.66 -6.66
C ASP A 405 -15.38 54.34 -6.82
N SER A 406 -16.71 54.38 -6.85
CA SER A 406 -17.56 53.18 -6.86
C SER A 406 -18.01 52.73 -8.25
N ASP A 407 -17.83 53.55 -9.28
CA ASP A 407 -17.83 53.12 -10.68
C ASP A 407 -16.48 52.43 -10.96
N THR A 408 -16.47 51.09 -11.14
CA THR A 408 -15.23 50.28 -11.20
C THR A 408 -14.42 50.49 -12.50
N GLN A 409 -13.60 51.54 -12.53
CA GLN A 409 -12.54 51.71 -13.52
C GLN A 409 -11.38 50.75 -13.23
N GLN A 410 -11.25 49.71 -14.06
CA GLN A 410 -10.09 48.81 -14.08
C GLN A 410 -9.21 49.12 -15.29
N ILE A 411 -7.89 49.05 -15.12
CA ILE A 411 -6.93 49.06 -16.22
C ILE A 411 -6.75 47.61 -16.67
N TRP A 412 -6.98 47.33 -17.94
CA TRP A 412 -6.78 46.01 -18.53
C TRP A 412 -5.34 45.81 -18.98
N ASN A 413 -4.75 46.81 -19.64
CA ASN A 413 -3.36 46.76 -20.09
C ASN A 413 -2.75 48.17 -20.26
N VAL A 414 -1.43 48.24 -20.38
CA VAL A 414 -0.66 49.46 -20.69
C VAL A 414 0.24 49.18 -21.89
N SER A 415 0.00 49.93 -22.96
CA SER A 415 0.83 49.93 -24.15
C SER A 415 1.68 51.20 -24.22
N VAL A 416 2.80 51.14 -24.93
CA VAL A 416 3.61 52.32 -25.29
C VAL A 416 3.75 52.36 -26.79
N HIS A 417 3.42 53.51 -27.39
CA HIS A 417 3.78 53.78 -28.76
C HIS A 417 5.10 54.55 -28.85
N ARG A 418 6.05 53.96 -29.57
CA ARG A 418 7.38 54.52 -29.84
C ARG A 418 7.35 55.30 -31.16
N GLY A 419 6.63 56.43 -31.13
CA GLY A 419 6.47 57.35 -32.26
C GLY A 419 7.61 58.36 -32.38
N LYS A 420 7.39 59.47 -33.10
CA LYS A 420 8.33 60.62 -33.11
C LYS A 420 8.38 61.38 -31.77
N GLN A 421 7.37 61.16 -30.94
CA GLN A 421 7.35 61.49 -29.52
C GLN A 421 6.76 60.24 -28.86
N ASP A 422 7.48 59.63 -27.89
CA ASP A 422 6.94 58.50 -27.14
C ASP A 422 5.61 58.94 -26.48
N SER A 423 4.60 58.07 -26.57
CA SER A 423 3.30 58.28 -25.93
C SER A 423 2.81 56.98 -25.32
N ILE A 424 2.27 57.05 -24.12
CA ILE A 424 1.81 55.89 -23.37
C ILE A 424 0.31 55.83 -23.46
N TRP A 425 -0.23 54.66 -23.83
CA TRP A 425 -1.64 54.45 -24.10
C TRP A 425 -2.18 53.37 -23.16
N VAL A 426 -3.00 53.81 -22.20
CA VAL A 426 -3.61 52.98 -21.17
C VAL A 426 -4.95 52.45 -21.67
N ALA A 427 -5.13 51.13 -21.66
CA ALA A 427 -6.40 50.47 -21.96
C ALA A 427 -7.17 50.24 -20.66
N GLN A 428 -8.35 50.84 -20.53
CA GLN A 428 -9.15 50.82 -19.30
C GLN A 428 -10.63 50.61 -19.60
N ASN A 429 -11.39 50.17 -18.61
CA ASN A 429 -12.72 49.59 -18.84
C ASN A 429 -13.76 50.56 -19.43
N ASP A 430 -13.55 51.88 -19.33
CA ASP A 430 -14.42 52.92 -19.91
C ASP A 430 -13.77 53.72 -21.05
N GLY A 431 -12.62 53.30 -21.58
CA GLY A 431 -11.97 53.92 -22.75
C GLY A 431 -10.45 53.83 -22.74
N ILE A 432 -9.78 54.86 -23.27
CA ILE A 432 -8.31 54.92 -23.34
C ILE A 432 -7.77 56.28 -22.88
N SER A 433 -6.55 56.30 -22.34
CA SER A 433 -5.85 57.54 -21.96
C SER A 433 -4.45 57.62 -22.57
N GLN A 434 -4.11 58.78 -23.14
CA GLN A 434 -2.76 59.13 -23.57
C GLN A 434 -2.03 59.82 -22.42
N ILE A 435 -0.80 59.39 -22.13
CA ILE A 435 0.05 59.94 -21.07
C ILE A 435 1.41 60.34 -21.63
N ASN A 436 1.92 61.48 -21.16
CA ASN A 436 3.26 61.95 -21.48
C ASN A 436 4.29 61.14 -20.66
N PRO A 437 5.22 60.40 -21.28
CA PRO A 437 6.17 59.53 -20.58
C PRO A 437 7.16 60.31 -19.70
N SER A 438 7.43 61.58 -20.03
CA SER A 438 8.40 62.41 -19.31
C SER A 438 7.78 63.02 -18.05
N THR A 439 6.64 63.70 -18.17
CA THR A 439 5.99 64.35 -17.02
C THR A 439 5.13 63.40 -16.20
N GLY A 440 4.57 62.37 -16.81
CA GLY A 440 3.55 61.50 -16.21
C GLY A 440 2.14 62.06 -16.27
N GLU A 441 1.93 63.21 -16.92
CA GLU A 441 0.61 63.85 -17.02
C GLU A 441 -0.25 63.17 -18.08
N ILE A 442 -1.55 63.02 -17.79
CA ILE A 442 -2.55 62.60 -18.78
C ILE A 442 -2.74 63.74 -19.79
N VAL A 443 -2.44 63.45 -21.04
CA VAL A 443 -2.57 64.40 -22.17
C VAL A 443 -4.02 64.49 -22.63
N GLN A 444 -4.68 63.33 -22.78
CA GLN A 444 -6.09 63.26 -23.17
C GLN A 444 -6.69 61.90 -22.77
N THR A 445 -7.96 61.89 -22.36
CA THR A 445 -8.75 60.67 -22.15
C THR A 445 -9.92 60.61 -23.13
N TYR A 446 -10.06 59.48 -23.80
CA TYR A 446 -11.11 59.18 -24.76
C TYR A 446 -12.02 58.11 -24.13
N SER A 447 -13.08 58.56 -23.46
CA SER A 447 -14.00 57.66 -22.74
C SER A 447 -15.33 57.49 -23.47
N LEU A 448 -16.00 56.36 -23.19
CA LEU A 448 -17.36 56.03 -23.65
C LEU A 448 -18.38 57.17 -23.36
N LYS A 449 -18.13 57.99 -22.33
CA LYS A 449 -18.97 59.10 -21.88
C LYS A 449 -18.73 60.41 -22.68
N ASN A 450 -17.56 60.61 -23.30
CA ASN A 450 -17.13 61.90 -23.87
C ASN A 450 -16.91 61.89 -25.40
N GLU A 451 -16.15 60.92 -25.92
CA GLU A 451 -15.91 60.71 -27.35
C GLU A 451 -16.04 59.21 -27.59
N PRO A 452 -17.24 58.70 -27.98
CA PRO A 452 -17.55 57.30 -27.83
C PRO A 452 -16.74 56.43 -28.80
N ILE A 453 -15.82 55.65 -28.24
CA ILE A 453 -15.34 54.41 -28.83
C ILE A 453 -16.54 53.45 -28.79
N GLN A 454 -17.36 53.43 -29.83
CA GLN A 454 -18.66 52.72 -29.89
C GLN A 454 -18.57 51.18 -29.85
N ASP A 455 -17.39 50.66 -29.53
CA ASP A 455 -16.90 49.34 -29.90
C ASP A 455 -16.65 48.43 -28.69
N GLY A 456 -16.80 48.97 -27.47
CA GLY A 456 -16.81 48.24 -26.22
C GLY A 456 -15.64 48.55 -25.28
N GLU A 457 -15.38 47.61 -24.39
CA GLU A 457 -14.22 47.60 -23.48
C GLU A 457 -12.95 47.35 -24.33
N VAL A 458 -11.93 48.21 -24.17
CA VAL A 458 -10.64 48.08 -24.86
C VAL A 458 -9.66 47.31 -23.98
N TYR A 459 -9.09 46.23 -24.52
CA TYR A 459 -8.15 45.36 -23.80
C TYR A 459 -6.69 45.66 -24.14
N ASP A 460 -6.38 46.04 -25.38
CA ASP A 460 -5.02 46.34 -25.82
C ASP A 460 -4.99 47.35 -26.99
N ILE A 461 -3.86 48.03 -27.17
CA ILE A 461 -3.71 49.19 -28.07
C ILE A 461 -2.36 49.11 -28.81
N VAL A 462 -2.39 49.29 -30.13
CA VAL A 462 -1.21 49.45 -30.98
C VAL A 462 -1.40 50.70 -31.85
N GLN A 463 -0.65 51.77 -31.59
CA GLN A 463 -0.65 52.94 -32.47
C GLN A 463 0.22 52.71 -33.71
N ASP A 464 -0.27 53.20 -34.85
CA ASP A 464 0.31 53.11 -36.17
C ASP A 464 0.17 54.50 -36.85
N GLY A 465 1.19 55.34 -36.68
CA GLY A 465 1.15 56.74 -37.13
C GLY A 465 0.04 57.55 -36.46
N ASP A 466 -0.86 58.11 -37.26
CA ASP A 466 -2.02 58.90 -36.81
C ASP A 466 -3.27 58.05 -36.47
N TYR A 467 -3.11 56.72 -36.37
CA TYR A 467 -4.17 55.76 -36.05
C TYR A 467 -3.84 54.93 -34.81
N LEU A 468 -4.87 54.56 -34.05
CA LEU A 468 -4.81 53.54 -33.01
C LEU A 468 -5.54 52.28 -33.49
N TRP A 469 -4.86 51.15 -33.47
CA TRP A 469 -5.48 49.83 -33.51
C TRP A 469 -5.89 49.45 -32.09
N LEU A 470 -7.17 49.18 -31.91
CA LEU A 470 -7.80 48.92 -30.61
C LEU A 470 -8.34 47.49 -30.61
N ALA A 471 -7.85 46.65 -29.69
CA ALA A 471 -8.40 45.33 -29.43
C ALA A 471 -9.64 45.48 -28.52
N ASN A 472 -10.82 45.23 -29.06
CA ASN A 472 -12.11 45.52 -28.44
C ASN A 472 -12.87 44.24 -28.11
N ARG A 473 -13.56 44.24 -26.97
CA ARG A 473 -14.28 43.06 -26.47
C ARG A 473 -15.39 42.55 -27.40
N TYR A 474 -16.22 43.45 -27.93
CA TYR A 474 -17.43 43.07 -28.69
C TYR A 474 -17.27 43.20 -30.21
N THR A 475 -16.15 43.75 -30.67
CA THR A 475 -15.95 44.13 -32.07
C THR A 475 -14.58 43.70 -32.64
N GLY A 476 -13.78 43.00 -31.84
CA GLY A 476 -12.51 42.40 -32.25
C GLY A 476 -11.40 43.42 -32.43
N LEU A 477 -11.27 44.00 -33.62
CA LEU A 477 -10.21 44.95 -33.96
C LEU A 477 -10.75 46.18 -34.69
N SER A 478 -10.56 47.36 -34.10
CA SER A 478 -10.99 48.64 -34.67
C SER A 478 -9.82 49.58 -34.90
N GLN A 479 -9.82 50.29 -36.02
CA GLN A 479 -8.87 51.36 -36.31
C GLN A 479 -9.51 52.71 -35.99
N TYR A 480 -9.00 53.43 -34.99
CA TYR A 480 -9.43 54.77 -34.60
C TYR A 480 -8.44 55.82 -35.14
N SER A 481 -8.93 56.88 -35.79
CA SER A 481 -8.06 57.98 -36.23
C SER A 481 -7.94 59.05 -35.16
N LEU A 482 -6.71 59.40 -34.80
CA LEU A 482 -6.41 60.50 -33.87
C LEU A 482 -6.79 61.88 -34.46
N ILE A 483 -6.74 62.01 -35.80
CA ILE A 483 -7.08 63.25 -36.52
C ILE A 483 -8.61 63.37 -36.67
N GLU A 484 -9.29 62.32 -37.11
CA GLU A 484 -10.75 62.35 -37.34
C GLU A 484 -11.59 62.05 -36.09
N LYS A 485 -10.95 61.71 -34.96
CA LYS A 485 -11.56 61.37 -33.66
C LYS A 485 -12.67 60.30 -33.73
N ARG A 486 -12.52 59.34 -34.65
CA ARG A 486 -13.52 58.29 -34.91
C ARG A 486 -12.89 56.97 -35.35
N VAL A 487 -13.66 55.89 -35.24
CA VAL A 487 -13.33 54.61 -35.88
C VAL A 487 -13.49 54.74 -37.41
N VAL A 488 -12.46 54.32 -38.15
CA VAL A 488 -12.35 54.39 -39.62
C VAL A 488 -12.36 53.01 -40.31
N LYS A 489 -11.90 51.95 -39.64
CA LYS A 489 -12.02 50.56 -40.07
C LYS A 489 -12.40 49.64 -38.90
N ARG A 490 -13.00 48.49 -39.19
CA ARG A 490 -13.24 47.38 -38.25
C ARG A 490 -12.97 46.03 -38.93
N PHE A 491 -12.42 45.09 -38.17
CA PHE A 491 -12.15 43.70 -38.55
C PHE A 491 -12.66 42.80 -37.40
N LEU A 492 -13.08 41.56 -37.69
CA LEU A 492 -13.68 40.65 -36.69
C LEU A 492 -14.98 41.19 -36.05
N TYR A 493 -15.78 41.96 -36.81
CA TYR A 493 -16.94 42.73 -36.31
C TYR A 493 -18.30 42.31 -36.90
N GLN A 494 -18.36 41.55 -38.00
CA GLN A 494 -19.64 41.29 -38.67
C GLN A 494 -20.52 40.32 -37.86
N ASP A 495 -21.85 40.46 -37.93
CA ASP A 495 -22.80 39.63 -37.15
C ASP A 495 -22.67 38.11 -37.44
N ASN A 496 -22.12 37.75 -38.60
CA ASN A 496 -21.84 36.36 -39.03
C ASN A 496 -20.35 35.98 -38.92
N ASP A 497 -19.51 36.79 -38.29
CA ASP A 497 -18.10 36.48 -38.08
C ASP A 497 -17.96 35.41 -36.97
N PRO A 498 -17.27 34.27 -37.22
CA PRO A 498 -17.04 33.25 -36.20
C PRO A 498 -16.39 33.78 -34.91
N TYR A 499 -15.64 34.89 -34.99
CA TYR A 499 -15.11 35.57 -33.82
C TYR A 499 -16.23 36.07 -32.89
N VAL A 500 -17.17 36.84 -33.43
CA VAL A 500 -18.28 37.44 -32.66
C VAL A 500 -19.31 36.39 -32.26
N MET A 501 -19.67 35.48 -33.19
CA MET A 501 -20.68 34.44 -32.94
C MET A 501 -20.31 33.47 -31.81
N ALA A 502 -19.03 33.17 -31.62
CA ALA A 502 -18.55 32.34 -30.51
C ALA A 502 -18.19 33.15 -29.25
N GLY A 503 -18.49 34.46 -29.22
CA GLY A 503 -18.30 35.31 -28.04
C GLY A 503 -16.84 35.53 -27.65
N ASN A 504 -15.94 35.67 -28.64
CA ASN A 504 -14.51 35.74 -28.37
C ASN A 504 -14.04 37.11 -27.87
N PHE A 505 -13.01 37.07 -27.02
CA PHE A 505 -12.37 38.26 -26.45
C PHE A 505 -10.87 38.27 -26.75
N PRO A 506 -10.26 39.44 -27.01
CA PRO A 506 -8.83 39.56 -27.25
C PRO A 506 -8.06 39.74 -25.92
N TYR A 507 -6.81 39.30 -25.89
CA TYR A 507 -5.93 39.37 -24.70
C TYR A 507 -4.59 40.08 -24.95
N GLN A 508 -4.09 40.07 -26.19
CA GLN A 508 -2.89 40.82 -26.58
C GLN A 508 -2.97 41.18 -28.07
N LEU A 509 -2.50 42.38 -28.43
CA LEU A 509 -2.40 42.90 -29.79
C LEU A 509 -0.95 43.25 -30.09
N VAL A 510 -0.37 42.65 -31.15
CA VAL A 510 1.05 42.85 -31.51
C VAL A 510 1.15 43.21 -33.00
N GLN A 511 1.91 44.25 -33.32
CA GLN A 511 2.28 44.54 -34.71
C GLN A 511 3.45 43.66 -35.12
N ALA A 512 3.28 42.88 -36.19
CA ALA A 512 4.34 42.08 -36.78
C ALA A 512 5.33 42.95 -37.56
N LYS A 513 6.56 42.44 -37.77
CA LYS A 513 7.66 43.11 -38.48
C LYS A 513 7.32 43.50 -39.94
N ASN A 514 6.28 42.92 -40.52
CA ASN A 514 5.77 43.26 -41.86
C ASN A 514 4.59 44.25 -41.87
N GLY A 515 4.10 44.69 -40.71
CA GLY A 515 2.95 45.59 -40.57
C GLY A 515 1.58 44.91 -40.36
N ASP A 516 1.51 43.57 -40.38
CA ASP A 516 0.29 42.84 -40.01
C ASP A 516 0.02 42.97 -38.51
N LEU A 517 -1.23 42.73 -38.10
CA LEU A 517 -1.66 42.75 -36.71
C LEU A 517 -1.98 41.34 -36.24
N LEU A 518 -1.30 40.91 -35.18
CA LEU A 518 -1.47 39.61 -34.52
C LEU A 518 -2.33 39.81 -33.27
N ILE A 519 -3.35 38.99 -33.09
CA ILE A 519 -4.32 39.07 -31.99
C ILE A 519 -4.36 37.73 -31.26
N ALA A 520 -4.03 37.72 -29.97
CA ALA A 520 -4.28 36.61 -29.06
C ALA A 520 -5.75 36.62 -28.62
N ALA A 521 -6.48 35.50 -28.78
CA ALA A 521 -7.91 35.42 -28.48
C ALA A 521 -8.31 34.10 -27.79
N SER A 522 -9.56 34.04 -27.32
CA SER A 522 -10.14 32.88 -26.62
C SER A 522 -10.29 31.60 -27.46
N ASN A 523 -10.25 31.67 -28.80
CA ASN A 523 -10.34 30.51 -29.71
C ASN A 523 -9.16 30.36 -30.68
N GLY A 524 -8.00 30.95 -30.36
CA GLY A 524 -6.78 30.82 -31.15
C GLY A 524 -6.08 32.17 -31.35
N MET A 525 -5.38 32.32 -32.47
CA MET A 525 -4.72 33.57 -32.85
C MET A 525 -5.23 34.04 -34.21
N TYR A 526 -5.44 35.34 -34.39
CA TYR A 526 -5.76 35.94 -35.69
C TYR A 526 -4.58 36.75 -36.21
N ARG A 527 -4.35 36.70 -37.52
CA ARG A 527 -3.44 37.58 -38.26
C ARG A 527 -4.27 38.41 -39.23
N VAL A 528 -4.26 39.73 -39.07
CA VAL A 528 -4.97 40.69 -39.92
C VAL A 528 -3.94 41.44 -40.77
N ASP A 529 -4.13 41.42 -42.09
CA ASP A 529 -3.41 42.25 -43.05
C ASP A 529 -4.26 43.52 -43.29
N PRO A 530 -3.90 44.67 -42.71
CA PRO A 530 -4.73 45.88 -42.77
C PRO A 530 -4.69 46.59 -44.14
N ILE A 531 -3.79 46.17 -45.04
CA ILE A 531 -3.56 46.75 -46.37
C ILE A 531 -4.38 45.99 -47.43
N ARG A 532 -4.36 44.66 -47.39
CA ARG A 532 -5.13 43.77 -48.28
C ARG A 532 -6.51 43.38 -47.70
N GLU A 533 -6.79 43.81 -46.47
CA GLU A 533 -8.01 43.53 -45.71
C GLU A 533 -8.31 42.03 -45.57
N LYS A 534 -7.26 41.22 -45.39
CA LYS A 534 -7.36 39.79 -45.15
C LYS A 534 -7.29 39.47 -43.66
N ILE A 535 -7.98 38.41 -43.25
CA ILE A 535 -7.95 37.83 -41.91
C ILE A 535 -7.60 36.35 -42.05
N PHE A 536 -6.62 35.89 -41.29
CA PHE A 536 -6.26 34.48 -41.17
C PHE A 536 -6.44 34.03 -39.71
N HIS A 537 -7.25 33.00 -39.47
CA HIS A 537 -7.42 32.40 -38.14
C HIS A 537 -6.52 31.17 -38.01
N VAL A 538 -5.66 31.17 -37.00
CA VAL A 538 -4.88 30.01 -36.57
C VAL A 538 -5.70 29.25 -35.53
N HIS A 539 -6.37 28.19 -36.00
CA HIS A 539 -6.94 27.17 -35.14
C HIS A 539 -5.83 26.35 -34.46
N LEU A 540 -6.10 25.88 -33.24
CA LEU A 540 -5.18 25.05 -32.45
C LEU A 540 -5.96 23.84 -31.91
N GLY A 541 -5.34 22.66 -31.87
CA GLY A 541 -5.99 21.40 -31.50
C GLY A 541 -6.56 20.66 -32.71
N ASP A 542 -7.10 19.45 -32.48
CA ASP A 542 -7.56 18.54 -33.53
C ASP A 542 -8.64 19.17 -34.42
N ASN A 543 -8.23 19.60 -35.62
CA ASN A 543 -9.08 20.14 -36.69
C ASN A 543 -10.10 21.21 -36.24
N GLY A 544 -9.73 22.04 -35.25
CA GLY A 544 -10.60 23.09 -34.72
C GLY A 544 -11.78 22.63 -33.86
N SER A 545 -11.81 21.36 -33.44
CA SER A 545 -12.88 20.80 -32.58
C SER A 545 -12.81 21.27 -31.12
N GLN A 546 -11.74 21.96 -30.72
CA GLN A 546 -11.53 22.50 -29.38
C GLN A 546 -11.20 24.00 -29.44
N THR A 547 -11.83 24.80 -28.58
CA THR A 547 -11.53 26.24 -28.46
C THR A 547 -10.36 26.46 -27.51
N ILE A 548 -9.16 26.61 -28.05
CA ILE A 548 -7.93 26.81 -27.28
C ILE A 548 -7.62 28.30 -27.17
N ARG A 549 -7.59 28.81 -25.93
CA ARG A 549 -7.25 30.22 -25.64
C ARG A 549 -5.76 30.48 -25.79
N VAL A 550 -5.45 31.61 -26.42
CA VAL A 550 -4.10 32.19 -26.50
C VAL A 550 -4.00 33.34 -25.49
N ASN A 551 -2.94 33.32 -24.69
CA ASN A 551 -2.69 34.29 -23.61
C ASN A 551 -1.68 35.37 -24.00
N SER A 552 -0.71 35.03 -24.86
CA SER A 552 0.37 35.93 -25.28
C SER A 552 1.03 35.44 -26.57
N ILE A 553 1.62 36.36 -27.35
CA ILE A 553 2.18 36.12 -28.68
C ILE A 553 3.45 36.95 -28.93
N THR A 554 4.40 36.42 -29.71
CA THR A 554 5.64 37.12 -30.10
C THR A 554 6.18 36.60 -31.43
N GLU A 555 7.00 37.39 -32.14
CA GLU A 555 7.54 37.07 -33.48
C GLU A 555 9.08 37.00 -33.47
N ASP A 556 9.64 35.86 -33.89
CA ASP A 556 11.10 35.68 -33.97
C ASP A 556 11.72 36.34 -35.22
N ASP A 557 13.05 36.33 -35.35
CA ASP A 557 13.74 36.95 -36.48
C ASP A 557 13.62 36.19 -37.81
N THR A 558 12.90 35.06 -37.83
CA THR A 558 12.51 34.35 -39.07
C THR A 558 11.10 34.72 -39.55
N GLY A 559 10.36 35.55 -38.80
CA GLY A 559 8.95 35.86 -39.05
C GLY A 559 7.99 34.74 -38.63
N ALA A 560 8.46 33.82 -37.77
CA ALA A 560 7.62 32.80 -37.18
C ALA A 560 7.02 33.30 -35.86
N VAL A 561 5.74 33.02 -35.67
CA VAL A 561 5.00 33.48 -34.48
C VAL A 561 4.97 32.37 -33.44
N TRP A 562 5.31 32.75 -32.21
CA TRP A 562 5.31 31.89 -31.04
C TRP A 562 4.14 32.27 -30.14
N ILE A 563 3.40 31.26 -29.68
CA ILE A 563 2.06 31.39 -29.13
C ILE A 563 2.01 30.71 -27.76
N ALA A 564 1.69 31.49 -26.73
CA ALA A 564 1.43 30.98 -25.38
C ALA A 564 -0.05 30.56 -25.25
N THR A 565 -0.30 29.26 -25.04
CA THR A 565 -1.68 28.73 -24.97
C THR A 565 -2.10 28.30 -23.57
N GLN A 566 -3.40 28.31 -23.29
CA GLN A 566 -3.97 27.78 -22.06
C GLN A 566 -4.23 26.26 -22.15
N GLY A 567 -3.18 25.46 -22.36
CA GLY A 567 -3.24 24.00 -22.20
C GLY A 567 -2.58 23.15 -23.29
N MET A 568 -2.23 23.72 -24.45
CA MET A 568 -1.48 23.03 -25.51
C MET A 568 0.03 23.34 -25.49
N GLY A 569 0.50 24.05 -24.47
CA GLY A 569 1.90 24.45 -24.33
C GLY A 569 2.27 25.65 -25.17
N LEU A 570 3.56 25.78 -25.42
CA LEU A 570 4.14 26.76 -26.34
C LEU A 570 4.02 26.21 -27.77
N VAL A 571 3.47 27.00 -28.68
CA VAL A 571 3.24 26.60 -30.08
C VAL A 571 3.98 27.54 -31.02
N LYS A 572 4.68 26.98 -32.02
CA LYS A 572 5.31 27.74 -33.11
C LYS A 572 4.47 27.62 -34.39
N VAL A 573 4.20 28.75 -35.05
CA VAL A 573 3.47 28.81 -36.32
C VAL A 573 4.30 29.60 -37.33
N THR A 574 4.39 29.05 -38.54
CA THR A 574 4.98 29.73 -39.71
C THR A 574 3.89 30.00 -40.74
N PHE A 575 4.17 30.87 -41.71
CA PHE A 575 3.19 31.27 -42.74
C PHE A 575 3.81 31.11 -44.13
N ASP A 576 3.02 30.74 -45.14
CA ASP A 576 3.52 30.67 -46.52
C ASP A 576 3.86 32.08 -47.06
N ALA A 577 5.04 32.20 -47.66
CA ALA A 577 5.59 33.48 -48.13
C ALA A 577 4.87 34.09 -49.35
N LYS A 578 3.85 33.41 -49.92
CA LYS A 578 3.06 33.89 -51.07
C LYS A 578 1.58 34.05 -50.72
N THR A 579 0.95 33.08 -50.05
CA THR A 579 -0.47 33.14 -49.71
C THR A 579 -0.74 33.91 -48.41
N HIS A 580 0.27 33.98 -47.52
CA HIS A 580 0.19 34.44 -46.13
C HIS A 580 -0.70 33.57 -45.23
N GLU A 581 -1.08 32.36 -45.68
CA GLU A 581 -1.82 31.39 -44.88
C GLU A 581 -0.90 30.71 -43.85
N PRO A 582 -1.43 30.31 -42.66
CA PRO A 582 -0.65 29.61 -41.66
C PRO A 582 -0.35 28.16 -42.08
N ASN A 583 0.88 27.72 -41.84
CA ASN A 583 1.28 26.32 -41.89
C ASN A 583 0.81 25.58 -40.62
N GLU A 584 0.90 24.25 -40.61
CA GLU A 584 0.51 23.41 -39.47
C GLU A 584 1.25 23.83 -38.16
N PRO A 585 0.52 24.08 -37.05
CA PRO A 585 1.14 24.48 -35.78
C PRO A 585 2.04 23.41 -35.18
N SER A 586 3.25 23.79 -34.77
CA SER A 586 4.22 22.92 -34.11
C SER A 586 4.14 23.09 -32.58
N TYR A 587 3.67 22.05 -31.88
CA TYR A 587 3.51 22.03 -30.42
C TYR A 587 4.84 21.69 -29.73
N ILE A 588 5.49 22.68 -29.12
CA ILE A 588 6.88 22.59 -28.68
C ILE A 588 7.01 21.95 -27.29
N THR A 589 6.30 22.48 -26.29
CA THR A 589 6.39 21.96 -24.91
C THR A 589 5.40 20.81 -24.65
N LEU A 590 4.52 20.47 -25.59
CA LEU A 590 3.51 19.41 -25.42
C LEU A 590 4.13 18.00 -25.38
N ALA A 591 5.35 17.84 -25.91
CA ALA A 591 6.13 16.61 -25.84
C ALA A 591 6.90 16.45 -24.51
N ASP A 592 6.96 17.49 -23.67
CA ASP A 592 7.68 17.52 -22.40
C ASP A 592 6.69 17.51 -21.22
N PRO A 593 6.57 16.41 -20.47
CA PRO A 593 5.62 16.30 -19.36
C PRO A 593 6.02 17.12 -18.12
N GLU A 594 7.20 17.74 -18.11
CA GLU A 594 7.74 18.47 -16.96
C GLU A 594 7.34 19.97 -16.98
N ILE A 595 6.76 20.43 -18.08
CA ILE A 595 6.35 21.83 -18.31
C ILE A 595 4.83 21.94 -18.24
N ASP A 596 4.35 22.83 -17.37
CA ASP A 596 2.93 23.18 -17.30
C ASP A 596 2.48 23.81 -18.64
N THR A 597 1.62 23.10 -19.36
CA THR A 597 1.17 23.46 -20.72
C THR A 597 0.28 24.72 -20.77
N ARG A 598 0.00 25.35 -19.62
CA ARG A 598 -0.71 26.63 -19.49
C ARG A 598 0.30 27.78 -19.51
N ILE A 599 0.80 28.11 -20.71
CA ILE A 599 1.75 29.21 -20.90
C ILE A 599 1.01 30.55 -20.74
N LYS A 600 1.54 31.41 -19.88
CA LYS A 600 0.98 32.73 -19.52
C LYS A 600 1.54 33.86 -20.38
N ASN A 601 2.86 33.85 -20.59
CA ASN A 601 3.60 34.88 -21.33
C ASN A 601 4.63 34.23 -22.25
N VAL A 602 4.91 34.88 -23.38
CA VAL A 602 6.02 34.51 -24.27
C VAL A 602 6.67 35.78 -24.82
N TYR A 603 8.00 35.83 -24.86
CA TYR A 603 8.76 36.99 -25.35
C TYR A 603 10.05 36.55 -26.06
N TYR A 604 10.20 36.96 -27.32
CA TYR A 604 11.43 36.75 -28.08
C TYR A 604 12.47 37.81 -27.73
N THR A 605 13.62 37.37 -27.20
CA THR A 605 14.75 38.25 -26.87
C THR A 605 15.84 38.21 -27.93
N GLN A 606 16.66 39.26 -27.99
CA GLN A 606 17.81 39.31 -28.90
C GLN A 606 18.76 38.13 -28.61
N HIS A 607 19.39 37.59 -29.66
CA HIS A 607 20.25 36.39 -29.67
C HIS A 607 19.52 35.02 -29.72
N ASN A 608 18.37 34.92 -30.41
CA ASN A 608 17.66 33.64 -30.64
C ASN A 608 17.12 32.93 -29.39
N GLN A 609 16.97 33.63 -28.27
CA GLN A 609 16.40 33.07 -27.05
C GLN A 609 14.98 33.56 -26.86
N LEU A 610 14.03 32.62 -26.79
CA LEU A 610 12.63 32.90 -26.50
C LEU A 610 12.33 32.52 -25.05
N TRP A 611 11.93 33.50 -24.25
CA TRP A 611 11.55 33.29 -22.85
C TRP A 611 10.04 33.09 -22.74
N PHE A 612 9.63 32.27 -21.78
CA PHE A 612 8.21 32.01 -21.49
C PHE A 612 7.97 31.82 -19.99
N THR A 613 6.73 32.00 -19.56
CA THR A 613 6.29 31.61 -18.21
C THR A 613 5.06 30.72 -18.29
N THR A 614 5.00 29.70 -17.44
CA THR A 614 3.77 28.92 -17.20
C THR A 614 2.95 29.60 -16.11
N VAL A 615 2.06 28.90 -15.40
CA VAL A 615 1.44 29.46 -14.19
C VAL A 615 2.49 29.82 -13.13
N ASN A 616 3.52 28.98 -12.93
CA ASN A 616 4.50 29.16 -11.84
C ASN A 616 5.97 28.82 -12.21
N GLN A 617 6.27 28.43 -13.45
CA GLN A 617 7.63 28.22 -13.95
C GLN A 617 8.05 29.40 -14.85
N VAL A 618 9.35 29.69 -14.87
CA VAL A 618 10.01 30.46 -15.94
C VAL A 618 10.84 29.49 -16.77
N GLY A 619 10.86 29.65 -18.08
CA GLY A 619 11.76 28.92 -18.96
C GLY A 619 12.23 29.74 -20.15
N SER A 620 13.16 29.18 -20.89
CA SER A 620 13.56 29.68 -22.21
C SER A 620 13.79 28.53 -23.19
N ILE A 621 13.78 28.86 -24.48
CA ILE A 621 14.21 27.97 -25.55
C ILE A 621 15.18 28.69 -26.49
N ASP A 622 16.29 28.03 -26.82
CA ASP A 622 17.15 28.36 -27.96
C ASP A 622 16.39 28.04 -29.26
N THR A 623 16.05 29.06 -30.05
CA THR A 623 15.22 28.87 -31.26
C THR A 623 15.98 28.28 -32.45
N GLN A 624 17.31 28.10 -32.36
CA GLN A 624 18.14 27.45 -33.38
C GLN A 624 18.43 25.98 -33.03
N ASN A 625 18.85 25.70 -31.80
CA ASN A 625 19.23 24.35 -31.34
C ASN A 625 18.06 23.60 -30.67
N HIS A 626 16.91 24.25 -30.48
CA HIS A 626 15.73 23.74 -29.78
C HIS A 626 16.00 23.28 -28.33
N LYS A 627 17.10 23.73 -27.71
CA LYS A 627 17.37 23.48 -26.30
C LYS A 627 16.36 24.25 -25.44
N LEU A 628 15.41 23.51 -24.88
CA LEU A 628 14.45 23.97 -23.88
C LEU A 628 15.11 23.94 -22.49
N THR A 629 14.77 24.88 -21.61
CA THR A 629 15.35 24.96 -20.25
C THR A 629 14.37 25.63 -19.30
N VAL A 630 14.11 25.01 -18.14
CA VAL A 630 13.23 25.53 -17.09
C VAL A 630 14.08 25.99 -15.90
N TYR A 631 13.85 27.22 -15.44
CA TYR A 631 14.64 27.88 -14.40
C TYR A 631 13.95 27.78 -13.04
N SER A 632 13.95 26.57 -12.49
CA SER A 632 13.17 26.22 -11.30
C SER A 632 13.52 27.01 -10.04
N ASN A 633 14.69 27.64 -9.97
CA ASN A 633 15.19 28.31 -8.77
C ASN A 633 14.81 29.81 -8.68
N ILE A 634 14.39 30.41 -9.81
CA ILE A 634 13.96 31.82 -9.86
C ILE A 634 12.74 32.06 -8.96
N ILE A 635 11.82 31.09 -8.90
CA ILE A 635 10.63 31.07 -8.06
C ILE A 635 10.59 29.77 -7.24
N ASN A 636 10.76 29.93 -5.92
CA ASN A 636 10.34 28.97 -4.91
C ASN A 636 9.58 29.72 -3.80
N MET A 637 8.30 30.00 -4.07
CA MET A 637 7.38 30.71 -3.17
C MET A 637 5.96 30.14 -3.30
N PRO A 638 5.22 29.96 -2.17
CA PRO A 638 3.86 29.45 -2.21
C PRO A 638 2.91 30.45 -2.89
N ASN A 639 1.90 29.92 -3.58
CA ASN A 639 0.83 30.69 -4.23
C ASN A 639 1.29 31.74 -5.26
N TRP A 640 2.53 31.65 -5.78
CA TRP A 640 2.98 32.46 -6.91
C TRP A 640 2.23 32.06 -8.20
N GLN A 641 1.68 33.04 -8.91
CA GLN A 641 1.09 32.87 -10.24
C GLN A 641 1.49 34.03 -11.15
N PHE A 642 1.99 33.71 -12.34
CA PHE A 642 2.15 34.71 -13.41
C PHE A 642 0.80 35.09 -14.01
N LEU A 643 0.65 36.38 -14.30
CA LEU A 643 -0.52 36.93 -14.99
C LEU A 643 -0.27 36.95 -16.51
N GLU A 644 -1.34 37.10 -17.29
CA GLU A 644 -1.34 36.92 -18.75
C GLU A 644 -1.03 38.24 -19.46
N ALA A 645 -0.40 38.17 -20.64
CA ALA A 645 0.06 39.31 -21.46
C ALA A 645 1.03 40.32 -20.78
N SER A 646 1.38 40.11 -19.51
CA SER A 646 2.16 41.02 -18.68
C SER A 646 3.66 40.73 -18.78
N ILE A 647 4.26 41.03 -19.93
CA ILE A 647 5.70 40.86 -20.17
C ILE A 647 6.31 41.96 -21.06
N SER A 648 7.40 42.57 -20.61
CA SER A 648 8.16 43.60 -21.34
C SER A 648 9.67 43.48 -21.12
N ALA A 649 10.46 44.23 -21.91
CA ALA A 649 11.93 44.15 -21.88
C ALA A 649 12.60 45.54 -21.89
N MET A 650 13.70 45.66 -21.12
CA MET A 650 14.61 46.80 -21.17
C MET A 650 16.06 46.31 -21.29
N GLY A 651 16.61 46.33 -22.50
CA GLY A 651 17.93 45.79 -22.80
C GLY A 651 17.96 44.28 -22.54
N GLN A 652 18.83 43.83 -21.63
CA GLN A 652 18.97 42.43 -21.22
C GLN A 652 18.04 42.02 -20.07
N ALA A 653 17.16 42.91 -19.59
CA ALA A 653 16.22 42.62 -18.52
C ALA A 653 14.80 42.38 -19.03
N LEU A 654 14.19 41.26 -18.65
CA LEU A 654 12.75 41.03 -18.76
C LEU A 654 12.06 41.50 -17.48
N TYR A 655 10.82 41.97 -17.63
CA TYR A 655 9.91 42.38 -16.56
C TYR A 655 8.58 41.64 -16.78
N ILE A 656 8.13 40.89 -15.76
CA ILE A 656 7.01 39.96 -15.89
C ILE A 656 6.05 40.13 -14.70
N GLY A 657 4.76 40.32 -14.99
CA GLY A 657 3.72 40.50 -13.97
C GLY A 657 3.27 39.20 -13.31
N SER A 658 3.10 39.23 -12.00
CA SER A 658 2.53 38.13 -11.21
C SER A 658 1.46 38.65 -10.24
N ASN A 659 0.91 37.76 -9.42
CA ASN A 659 0.09 38.07 -8.25
C ASN A 659 0.92 38.46 -7.00
N LYS A 660 2.24 38.62 -7.14
CA LYS A 660 3.20 39.02 -6.09
C LYS A 660 3.98 40.31 -6.46
N GLY A 661 3.60 40.99 -7.54
CA GLY A 661 4.23 42.20 -8.05
C GLY A 661 4.85 42.02 -9.45
N LEU A 662 5.84 42.84 -9.77
CA LEU A 662 6.57 42.80 -11.05
C LEU A 662 7.95 42.16 -10.83
N LEU A 663 8.19 41.00 -11.45
CA LEU A 663 9.47 40.29 -11.40
C LEU A 663 10.37 40.72 -12.57
N LYS A 664 11.49 41.36 -12.25
CA LYS A 664 12.63 41.54 -13.15
C LYS A 664 13.49 40.28 -13.18
N ILE A 665 13.92 39.85 -14.37
CA ILE A 665 14.90 38.77 -14.61
C ILE A 665 16.01 39.31 -15.52
N ASP A 666 17.27 38.94 -15.25
CA ASP A 666 18.40 39.22 -16.16
C ASP A 666 18.56 38.03 -17.12
N THR A 667 18.39 38.26 -18.42
CA THR A 667 18.39 37.20 -19.43
C THR A 667 19.79 36.67 -19.76
N THR A 668 20.86 37.35 -19.32
CA THR A 668 22.24 36.92 -19.58
C THR A 668 22.81 35.95 -18.54
N ARG A 669 22.12 35.79 -17.40
CA ARG A 669 22.56 34.92 -16.32
C ARG A 669 22.08 33.49 -16.55
N ASP A 670 22.97 32.51 -16.36
CA ASP A 670 22.54 31.12 -16.19
C ASP A 670 21.99 30.93 -14.76
N TYR A 671 20.77 30.38 -14.67
CA TYR A 671 20.08 30.10 -13.42
C TYR A 671 20.09 28.61 -13.06
N ASN A 672 20.71 27.76 -13.88
CA ASN A 672 20.86 26.33 -13.66
C ASN A 672 22.32 25.98 -13.35
N GLU A 673 22.91 26.64 -12.35
CA GLU A 673 24.16 26.15 -11.73
C GLU A 673 23.92 24.71 -11.24
N PHE A 674 24.79 23.78 -11.62
CA PHE A 674 24.66 22.37 -11.28
C PHE A 674 25.15 22.11 -9.84
N PHE A 675 24.26 21.54 -9.02
CA PHE A 675 24.57 21.00 -7.70
C PHE A 675 24.27 19.50 -7.67
N ASP A 676 25.26 18.68 -7.34
CA ASP A 676 25.09 17.23 -7.16
C ASP A 676 24.52 16.96 -5.77
N ALA A 677 23.19 17.01 -5.66
CA ALA A 677 22.48 16.97 -4.39
C ALA A 677 22.72 15.62 -3.66
N PRO A 678 23.22 15.62 -2.41
CA PRO A 678 23.41 14.38 -1.66
C PRO A 678 22.08 13.64 -1.48
N VAL A 679 21.99 12.43 -2.03
CA VAL A 679 20.83 11.55 -1.87
C VAL A 679 21.08 10.67 -0.65
N VAL A 680 20.06 10.52 0.22
CA VAL A 680 20.17 9.79 1.48
C VAL A 680 18.90 8.98 1.77
N ILE A 681 19.07 7.81 2.39
CA ILE A 681 17.97 7.05 2.98
C ILE A 681 17.73 7.60 4.40
N THR A 682 16.58 8.23 4.62
CA THR A 682 16.23 8.98 5.84
C THR A 682 15.69 8.09 6.96
N ASP A 683 15.10 6.94 6.61
CA ASP A 683 14.58 5.91 7.51
C ASP A 683 14.36 4.58 6.75
N ILE A 684 14.37 3.44 7.45
CA ILE A 684 13.98 2.12 6.92
C ILE A 684 13.08 1.42 7.94
N GLU A 685 11.93 0.97 7.49
CA GLU A 685 10.93 0.28 8.30
C GLU A 685 10.70 -1.14 7.74
N VAL A 686 10.87 -2.16 8.59
CA VAL A 686 10.79 -3.59 8.23
C VAL A 686 9.68 -4.24 9.05
N SER A 687 8.66 -4.79 8.38
CA SER A 687 7.44 -5.34 8.99
C SER A 687 6.89 -4.45 10.13
N ASN A 688 6.72 -3.15 9.83
CA ASN A 688 6.25 -2.08 10.72
C ASN A 688 7.13 -1.83 11.96
N LYS A 689 8.44 -2.02 11.85
CA LYS A 689 9.45 -1.62 12.85
C LYS A 689 10.58 -0.85 12.20
N ILE A 690 10.87 0.35 12.71
CA ILE A 690 12.03 1.16 12.31
C ILE A 690 13.32 0.40 12.64
N LEU A 691 14.19 0.25 11.64
CA LEU A 691 15.48 -0.45 11.75
C LEU A 691 16.58 0.48 12.32
N THR A 692 16.66 1.71 11.80
CA THR A 692 17.53 2.78 12.29
C THR A 692 17.02 4.15 11.83
N SER A 693 17.28 5.19 12.63
CA SER A 693 16.87 6.57 12.35
C SER A 693 17.83 7.34 11.42
N GLN A 694 19.03 6.78 11.19
CA GLN A 694 20.05 7.20 10.24
C GLN A 694 20.62 5.93 9.59
N VAL A 695 20.53 5.82 8.26
CA VAL A 695 21.06 4.68 7.51
C VAL A 695 22.34 5.13 6.79
N ILE A 696 23.47 4.48 7.12
CA ILE A 696 24.61 4.42 6.20
C ILE A 696 24.79 2.95 5.86
N ASN A 697 24.49 2.54 4.61
CA ASN A 697 24.92 1.23 4.17
C ASN A 697 26.38 1.34 3.72
N GLN A 698 27.30 0.91 4.58
CA GLN A 698 28.74 0.87 4.29
C GLN A 698 29.14 -0.42 3.55
N GLY A 699 28.25 -0.94 2.69
CA GLY A 699 28.43 -2.18 1.93
C GLY A 699 28.13 -3.47 2.69
N GLU A 700 27.81 -3.40 3.99
CA GLU A 700 27.40 -4.59 4.75
C GLU A 700 25.95 -4.99 4.43
N ARG A 701 25.77 -6.25 4.03
CA ARG A 701 24.45 -6.83 3.74
C ARG A 701 23.72 -7.17 5.03
N ILE A 702 22.50 -6.64 5.18
CA ILE A 702 21.62 -7.02 6.30
C ILE A 702 20.77 -8.23 5.91
N ASP A 703 20.83 -9.27 6.74
CA ASP A 703 20.04 -10.49 6.61
C ASP A 703 18.74 -10.38 7.42
N PHE A 704 17.59 -10.59 6.77
CA PHE A 704 16.26 -10.54 7.35
C PHE A 704 15.62 -11.93 7.39
N GLU A 705 14.73 -12.15 8.36
CA GLU A 705 13.94 -13.37 8.49
C GLU A 705 12.82 -13.47 7.43
N SER A 706 12.26 -14.66 7.24
CA SER A 706 11.26 -14.91 6.18
C SER A 706 9.93 -14.15 6.33
N ASP A 707 9.63 -13.64 7.53
CA ASP A 707 8.48 -12.79 7.87
C ASP A 707 8.82 -11.28 7.89
N GLN A 708 10.09 -10.95 7.66
CA GLN A 708 10.61 -9.59 7.48
C GLN A 708 10.67 -9.21 5.99
N ASN A 709 9.65 -9.63 5.22
CA ASN A 709 9.57 -9.48 3.77
C ASN A 709 8.74 -8.28 3.28
N ALA A 710 8.35 -7.40 4.21
CA ALA A 710 7.76 -6.10 3.95
C ALA A 710 8.75 -5.01 4.38
N LEU A 711 9.18 -4.18 3.43
CA LEU A 711 10.15 -3.11 3.65
C LEU A 711 9.64 -1.79 3.08
N ARG A 712 9.78 -0.72 3.86
CA ARG A 712 9.58 0.67 3.43
C ARG A 712 10.91 1.40 3.52
N PHE A 713 11.30 2.02 2.41
CA PHE A 713 12.45 2.92 2.34
C PHE A 713 11.93 4.35 2.28
N SER A 714 12.38 5.20 3.21
CA SER A 714 12.16 6.64 3.19
C SER A 714 13.47 7.34 2.82
N PHE A 715 13.43 8.39 2.01
CA PHE A 715 14.64 9.01 1.46
C PHE A 715 14.43 10.46 1.01
N ALA A 716 15.53 11.19 0.84
CA ALA A 716 15.53 12.57 0.35
C ALA A 716 16.79 12.88 -0.47
N ALA A 717 16.68 13.86 -1.37
CA ALA A 717 17.80 14.52 -2.03
C ALA A 717 17.96 15.90 -1.37
N LEU A 718 19.10 16.12 -0.74
CA LEU A 718 19.35 17.23 0.19
C LEU A 718 19.76 18.52 -0.54
N ASP A 719 19.00 18.87 -1.56
CA ASP A 719 18.96 20.23 -2.12
C ASP A 719 17.71 20.93 -1.59
N TYR A 720 17.94 21.96 -0.78
CA TYR A 720 16.91 22.76 -0.12
C TYR A 720 16.45 23.96 -0.96
N THR A 721 16.97 24.16 -2.17
CA THR A 721 16.66 25.30 -3.04
C THR A 721 15.18 25.33 -3.46
N ALA A 722 14.62 24.18 -3.86
CA ALA A 722 13.20 23.96 -4.12
C ALA A 722 12.78 22.48 -3.89
N PRO A 723 12.87 21.94 -2.65
CA PRO A 723 12.81 20.49 -2.37
C PRO A 723 11.48 19.80 -2.73
N THR A 724 10.42 20.55 -2.99
CA THR A 724 9.14 20.05 -3.52
C THR A 724 9.25 19.57 -4.96
N LYS A 725 10.26 20.04 -5.71
CA LYS A 725 10.55 19.68 -7.11
C LYS A 725 11.48 18.47 -7.24
N ASN A 726 12.32 18.20 -6.24
CA ASN A 726 13.26 17.06 -6.24
C ASN A 726 12.49 15.76 -6.50
N ARG A 727 12.84 15.08 -7.60
CA ARG A 727 12.29 13.80 -8.06
C ARG A 727 13.19 12.64 -7.63
N TYR A 728 12.64 11.44 -7.67
CA TYR A 728 13.31 10.22 -7.26
C TYR A 728 13.06 9.08 -8.25
N ARG A 729 14.07 8.23 -8.42
CA ARG A 729 13.93 6.95 -9.09
C ARG A 729 14.67 5.88 -8.31
N TYR A 730 14.12 4.67 -8.26
CA TYR A 730 14.73 3.54 -7.57
C TYR A 730 14.84 2.32 -8.48
N LYS A 731 15.65 1.35 -8.08
CA LYS A 731 15.69 0.01 -8.66
C LYS A 731 16.05 -0.99 -7.57
N LEU A 732 15.19 -1.96 -7.30
CA LEU A 732 15.51 -3.09 -6.43
C LEU A 732 16.14 -4.23 -7.26
N ASN A 733 17.46 -4.23 -7.42
CA ASN A 733 18.18 -5.33 -8.06
C ASN A 733 17.84 -6.66 -7.36
N GLY A 734 17.40 -7.65 -8.14
CA GLY A 734 16.81 -8.90 -7.65
C GLY A 734 15.28 -8.96 -7.69
N TYR A 735 14.61 -7.83 -8.00
CA TYR A 735 13.16 -7.73 -8.18
C TYR A 735 12.78 -6.92 -9.44
N ASP A 736 13.42 -5.76 -9.64
CA ASP A 736 13.20 -4.87 -10.79
C ASP A 736 14.23 -5.07 -11.91
N ASP A 737 13.78 -5.16 -13.16
CA ASP A 737 14.66 -5.12 -14.34
C ASP A 737 15.20 -3.71 -14.62
N ASN A 738 14.36 -2.69 -14.45
CA ASN A 738 14.59 -1.31 -14.87
C ASN A 738 14.29 -0.30 -13.74
N TRP A 739 14.88 0.89 -13.83
CA TRP A 739 14.61 2.02 -12.93
C TRP A 739 13.13 2.45 -12.97
N GLN A 740 12.55 2.65 -11.78
CA GLN A 740 11.20 3.14 -11.56
C GLN A 740 11.24 4.61 -11.13
N ASP A 741 10.80 5.53 -11.99
CA ASP A 741 10.57 6.94 -11.60
C ASP A 741 9.27 7.04 -10.80
N ILE A 742 9.34 7.70 -9.63
CA ILE A 742 8.22 7.85 -8.71
C ILE A 742 7.75 9.30 -8.55
N GLY A 743 8.28 10.22 -9.36
CA GLY A 743 8.07 11.66 -9.20
C GLY A 743 8.72 12.17 -7.91
N ASN A 744 8.07 13.12 -7.23
CA ASN A 744 8.59 13.74 -6.02
C ASN A 744 8.27 12.99 -4.71
N ARG A 745 7.83 11.71 -4.79
CA ARG A 745 7.57 10.85 -3.62
C ARG A 745 8.88 10.47 -2.94
N THR A 746 8.93 10.64 -1.62
CA THR A 746 10.10 10.39 -0.75
C THR A 746 10.08 9.03 -0.07
N GLU A 747 9.24 8.10 -0.54
CA GLU A 747 9.13 6.75 0.03
C GLU A 747 8.71 5.70 -1.00
N VAL A 748 9.17 4.46 -0.80
CA VAL A 748 8.84 3.26 -1.58
C VAL A 748 8.52 2.11 -0.64
N TYR A 749 7.53 1.31 -0.99
CA TYR A 749 7.07 0.13 -0.24
C TYR A 749 7.22 -1.13 -1.07
N PHE A 750 7.89 -2.13 -0.52
CA PHE A 750 7.92 -3.51 -1.03
C PHE A 750 7.19 -4.42 -0.03
N THR A 751 6.40 -5.37 -0.53
CA THR A 751 5.64 -6.31 0.31
C THR A 751 5.70 -7.70 -0.29
N ASN A 752 5.72 -8.73 0.57
CA ASN A 752 5.82 -10.14 0.16
C ASN A 752 7.02 -10.45 -0.75
N LEU A 753 8.16 -9.76 -0.55
CA LEU A 753 9.38 -10.07 -1.29
C LEU A 753 9.80 -11.53 -1.07
N PRO A 754 10.11 -12.32 -2.11
CA PRO A 754 10.50 -13.71 -1.94
C PRO A 754 11.90 -13.83 -1.27
N PRO A 755 12.23 -15.00 -0.69
CA PRO A 755 13.59 -15.28 -0.23
C PRO A 755 14.62 -15.10 -1.34
N GLY A 756 15.66 -14.30 -1.10
CA GLY A 756 16.57 -13.83 -2.13
C GLY A 756 17.60 -12.83 -1.62
N ASN A 757 18.56 -12.47 -2.47
CA ASN A 757 19.47 -11.35 -2.25
C ASN A 757 18.95 -10.14 -3.02
N TYR A 758 18.99 -8.97 -2.39
CA TYR A 758 18.51 -7.71 -2.95
C TYR A 758 19.54 -6.61 -2.79
N ASP A 759 19.49 -5.64 -3.70
CA ASP A 759 20.21 -4.38 -3.60
C ASP A 759 19.28 -3.25 -4.06
N PHE A 760 18.91 -2.36 -3.14
CA PHE A 760 18.05 -1.22 -3.40
C PHE A 760 18.91 -0.02 -3.82
N GLN A 761 18.87 0.30 -5.12
CA GLN A 761 19.53 1.47 -5.68
C GLN A 761 18.55 2.64 -5.77
N LEU A 762 19.00 3.85 -5.43
CA LEU A 762 18.20 5.07 -5.42
C LEU A 762 19.00 6.24 -6.02
N GLN A 763 18.36 7.01 -6.90
CA GLN A 763 18.82 8.34 -7.31
C GLN A 763 17.73 9.38 -7.05
N GLY A 764 18.16 10.60 -6.76
CA GLY A 764 17.30 11.78 -6.67
C GLY A 764 17.73 12.81 -7.71
N THR A 765 16.92 13.85 -7.89
CA THR A 765 17.32 15.05 -8.63
C THR A 765 17.56 16.24 -7.69
N ASN A 766 18.37 17.18 -8.14
CA ASN A 766 18.36 18.54 -7.61
C ASN A 766 17.09 19.30 -8.07
N SER A 767 16.97 20.57 -7.67
CA SER A 767 15.85 21.47 -8.00
C SER A 767 15.73 21.83 -9.49
N ASN A 768 16.80 21.63 -10.28
CA ASN A 768 16.79 21.82 -11.74
C ASN A 768 16.19 20.62 -12.49
N GLY A 769 16.21 19.44 -11.87
CA GLY A 769 15.87 18.15 -12.50
C GLY A 769 17.08 17.29 -12.88
N ASP A 770 18.31 17.73 -12.59
CA ASP A 770 19.51 16.93 -12.87
C ASP A 770 19.60 15.75 -11.88
N TRP A 771 19.76 14.53 -12.39
CA TRP A 771 19.93 13.32 -11.56
C TRP A 771 21.31 13.26 -10.89
N SER A 772 21.35 12.82 -9.63
CA SER A 772 22.58 12.66 -8.85
C SER A 772 23.60 11.75 -9.54
N VAL A 773 24.89 12.12 -9.52
CA VAL A 773 25.94 11.39 -10.24
C VAL A 773 26.11 9.96 -9.72
N SER A 774 26.03 9.78 -8.39
CA SER A 774 25.98 8.48 -7.73
C SER A 774 24.55 8.10 -7.33
N SER A 775 24.28 6.79 -7.33
CA SER A 775 23.15 6.19 -6.61
C SER A 775 23.53 5.85 -5.16
N VAL A 776 22.57 5.97 -4.24
CA VAL A 776 22.65 5.29 -2.94
C VAL A 776 22.33 3.82 -3.16
N GLU A 777 23.09 2.93 -2.53
CA GLU A 777 22.87 1.48 -2.58
C GLU A 777 22.54 0.94 -1.18
N PHE A 778 21.67 -0.07 -1.08
CA PHE A 778 21.35 -0.73 0.18
C PHE A 778 21.15 -2.23 -0.05
N ALA A 779 22.18 -3.01 0.29
CA ALA A 779 22.18 -4.46 0.13
C ALA A 779 21.49 -5.17 1.31
N PHE A 780 20.56 -6.08 1.01
CA PHE A 780 19.92 -6.94 2.00
C PHE A 780 19.63 -8.35 1.46
N LYS A 781 19.13 -9.24 2.31
CA LYS A 781 18.70 -10.59 1.93
C LYS A 781 17.52 -11.04 2.79
N ILE A 782 16.55 -11.70 2.19
CA ILE A 782 15.44 -12.34 2.90
C ILE A 782 15.73 -13.83 2.96
N ASN A 783 15.74 -14.40 4.16
CA ASN A 783 16.05 -15.80 4.40
C ASN A 783 14.92 -16.75 3.99
N ASN A 784 15.28 -17.98 3.62
CA ASN A 784 14.32 -19.06 3.40
C ASN A 784 13.60 -19.40 4.72
N PRO A 785 12.26 -19.56 4.72
CA PRO A 785 11.52 -19.89 5.94
C PRO A 785 12.00 -21.19 6.57
N TRP A 786 12.23 -21.18 7.88
CA TRP A 786 12.77 -22.33 8.63
C TRP A 786 11.92 -23.60 8.47
N TRP A 787 10.60 -23.46 8.32
CA TRP A 787 9.68 -24.59 8.11
C TRP A 787 9.91 -25.33 6.78
N LEU A 788 10.54 -24.70 5.79
CA LEU A 788 10.88 -25.38 4.52
C LEU A 788 11.92 -26.49 4.75
N TYR A 789 12.90 -26.26 5.62
CA TYR A 789 13.86 -27.29 6.03
C TYR A 789 13.19 -28.40 6.85
N VAL A 790 12.19 -28.07 7.67
CA VAL A 790 11.36 -29.07 8.36
C VAL A 790 10.53 -29.89 7.37
N PHE A 791 10.00 -29.27 6.31
CA PHE A 791 9.28 -29.97 5.25
C PHE A 791 10.19 -30.92 4.46
N TYR A 792 11.40 -30.50 4.09
CA TYR A 792 12.41 -31.39 3.51
C TYR A 792 12.81 -32.53 4.46
N LEU A 793 12.94 -32.26 5.77
CA LEU A 793 13.19 -33.29 6.78
C LEU A 793 12.03 -34.29 6.89
N LEU A 794 10.78 -33.84 6.80
CA LEU A 794 9.60 -34.70 6.77
C LEU A 794 9.51 -35.53 5.48
N ILE A 795 9.90 -34.97 4.33
CA ILE A 795 10.05 -35.74 3.07
C ILE A 795 11.14 -36.81 3.23
N LEU A 796 12.27 -36.49 3.86
CA LEU A 796 13.34 -37.46 4.12
C LEU A 796 12.89 -38.58 5.07
N ILE A 797 12.21 -38.23 6.17
CA ILE A 797 11.68 -39.21 7.14
C ILE A 797 10.59 -40.09 6.50
N THR A 798 9.69 -39.52 5.70
CA THR A 798 8.62 -40.29 5.04
C THR A 798 9.17 -41.19 3.93
N THR A 799 10.12 -40.74 3.11
CA THR A 799 10.76 -41.59 2.09
C THR A 799 11.56 -42.74 2.72
N ILE A 800 12.30 -42.50 3.80
CA ILE A 800 12.95 -43.56 4.59
C ILE A 800 11.91 -44.53 5.15
N SER A 801 10.80 -44.03 5.71
CA SER A 801 9.72 -44.85 6.27
C SER A 801 9.02 -45.71 5.20
N ILE A 802 8.79 -45.17 4.00
CA ILE A 802 8.23 -45.90 2.86
C ILE A 802 9.20 -47.00 2.42
N GLY A 803 10.50 -46.71 2.33
CA GLY A 803 11.53 -47.71 2.03
C GLY A 803 11.53 -48.86 3.06
N TRP A 804 11.43 -48.52 4.35
CA TRP A 804 11.32 -49.50 5.44
C TRP A 804 10.05 -50.35 5.35
N ILE A 805 8.89 -49.74 5.06
CA ILE A 805 7.63 -50.45 4.87
C ILE A 805 7.71 -51.42 3.67
N ILE A 806 8.33 -51.01 2.55
CA ILE A 806 8.54 -51.86 1.37
C ILE A 806 9.45 -53.05 1.72
N PHE A 807 10.54 -52.83 2.45
CA PHE A 807 11.46 -53.88 2.92
C PHE A 807 10.74 -54.92 3.79
N VAL A 808 9.99 -54.47 4.81
CA VAL A 808 9.18 -55.35 5.68
C VAL A 808 8.11 -56.10 4.90
N ARG A 809 7.49 -55.46 3.89
CA ARG A 809 6.45 -56.09 3.04
C ARG A 809 7.01 -57.23 2.18
N GLN A 810 8.23 -57.11 1.64
CA GLN A 810 8.83 -58.18 0.83
C GLN A 810 9.12 -59.45 1.64
N LEU A 811 9.46 -59.33 2.93
CA LEU A 811 9.69 -60.47 3.81
C LEU A 811 8.39 -61.29 4.00
N ARG A 812 7.27 -60.63 4.36
CA ARG A 812 5.96 -61.28 4.60
C ARG A 812 5.38 -61.98 3.36
N ILE A 813 5.66 -61.49 2.15
CA ILE A 813 5.13 -62.07 0.90
C ILE A 813 5.69 -63.49 0.62
N LYS A 814 6.88 -63.82 1.13
CA LYS A 814 7.44 -65.18 0.97
C LYS A 814 6.72 -66.22 1.83
N GLU A 815 6.40 -65.87 3.08
CA GLU A 815 5.71 -66.77 4.02
C GLU A 815 4.27 -67.08 3.56
N LEU A 816 3.54 -66.04 3.14
CA LEU A 816 2.14 -66.17 2.69
C LEU A 816 1.96 -67.13 1.49
N ASN A 817 2.97 -67.28 0.62
CA ASN A 817 2.85 -68.15 -0.56
C ASN A 817 2.93 -69.65 -0.26
N GLN A 818 3.60 -70.07 0.82
CA GLN A 818 3.56 -71.48 1.24
C GLN A 818 2.22 -71.81 1.91
N LEU A 819 1.75 -70.94 2.82
CA LEU A 819 0.48 -71.09 3.52
C LEU A 819 -0.73 -71.18 2.57
N ALA A 820 -0.65 -70.52 1.41
CA ALA A 820 -1.78 -70.39 0.49
C ALA A 820 -1.99 -71.56 -0.48
N ASN A 821 -1.07 -72.54 -0.62
CA ASN A 821 -1.16 -73.58 -1.66
C ASN A 821 -1.22 -75.06 -1.18
N TYR A 822 -0.77 -75.37 0.04
CA TYR A 822 -0.70 -76.74 0.54
C TYR A 822 -1.41 -76.88 1.89
N ASP A 823 -1.91 -78.07 2.18
CA ASP A 823 -2.51 -78.40 3.49
C ASP A 823 -1.40 -78.65 4.51
N GLN A 824 -1.39 -77.89 5.61
CA GLN A 824 -0.29 -77.92 6.59
C GLN A 824 -0.16 -79.27 7.32
N LEU A 825 -1.24 -80.05 7.41
CA LEU A 825 -1.21 -81.37 8.06
C LEU A 825 -0.78 -82.47 7.09
N THR A 826 -1.46 -82.61 5.95
CA THR A 826 -1.28 -83.76 5.05
C THR A 826 -0.25 -83.54 3.94
N GLY A 827 0.25 -82.31 3.74
CA GLY A 827 1.19 -81.96 2.67
C GLY A 827 0.60 -82.03 1.25
N LEU A 828 -0.66 -82.42 1.10
CA LEU A 828 -1.39 -82.43 -0.16
C LEU A 828 -1.65 -81.00 -0.67
N ALA A 829 -2.03 -80.87 -1.93
CA ALA A 829 -2.58 -79.62 -2.44
C ALA A 829 -3.82 -79.21 -1.62
N ASN A 830 -3.94 -77.92 -1.28
CA ASN A 830 -5.14 -77.41 -0.61
C ASN A 830 -6.23 -77.03 -1.63
N ARG A 831 -7.39 -76.56 -1.13
CA ARG A 831 -8.52 -76.11 -1.97
C ARG A 831 -8.14 -75.05 -3.02
N ARG A 832 -7.19 -74.14 -2.75
CA ARG A 832 -6.75 -73.13 -3.73
C ARG A 832 -6.00 -73.75 -4.90
N LEU A 833 -5.01 -74.61 -4.61
CA LEU A 833 -4.20 -75.27 -5.63
C LEU A 833 -4.99 -76.34 -6.41
N PHE A 834 -5.92 -77.05 -5.74
CA PHE A 834 -6.81 -78.00 -6.41
C PHE A 834 -7.74 -77.34 -7.42
N ASN A 835 -8.37 -76.21 -7.03
CA ASN A 835 -9.23 -75.45 -7.93
C ASN A 835 -8.47 -75.01 -9.18
N HIS A 836 -7.22 -74.52 -9.01
CA HIS A 836 -6.38 -74.13 -10.14
C HIS A 836 -6.09 -75.29 -11.10
N TYR A 837 -5.82 -76.51 -10.60
CA TYR A 837 -5.69 -77.69 -11.46
C TYR A 837 -6.99 -78.00 -12.20
N LEU A 838 -8.14 -77.98 -11.52
CA LEU A 838 -9.43 -78.25 -12.15
C LEU A 838 -9.75 -77.23 -13.25
N THR A 839 -9.55 -75.93 -13.00
CA THR A 839 -9.72 -74.86 -14.01
C THR A 839 -8.84 -75.16 -15.23
N SER A 840 -7.54 -75.43 -15.03
CA SER A 840 -6.61 -75.71 -16.13
C SER A 840 -6.95 -76.96 -16.96
N MET A 841 -7.69 -77.93 -16.40
CA MET A 841 -8.13 -79.14 -17.12
C MET A 841 -9.47 -78.96 -17.82
N VAL A 842 -10.32 -78.06 -17.35
CA VAL A 842 -11.57 -77.65 -18.01
C VAL A 842 -11.29 -76.77 -19.22
N ASP A 843 -10.29 -75.90 -19.09
CA ASP A 843 -9.87 -74.94 -20.12
C ASP A 843 -8.95 -75.56 -21.19
N ASP A 844 -8.56 -76.85 -21.10
CA ASP A 844 -7.79 -77.56 -22.15
C ASP A 844 -8.58 -77.56 -23.47
N PRO A 845 -8.09 -76.92 -24.55
CA PRO A 845 -8.76 -76.89 -25.86
C PRO A 845 -9.09 -78.28 -26.43
N ASN A 846 -8.37 -79.32 -25.99
CA ASN A 846 -8.55 -80.71 -26.44
C ASN A 846 -9.65 -81.46 -25.66
N LYS A 847 -10.24 -80.86 -24.62
CA LYS A 847 -11.40 -81.34 -23.83
C LYS A 847 -11.45 -82.86 -23.60
N LYS A 848 -10.37 -83.40 -23.03
CA LYS A 848 -10.29 -84.82 -22.65
C LYS A 848 -11.28 -85.10 -21.51
N PRO A 849 -12.07 -86.19 -21.57
CA PRO A 849 -12.97 -86.54 -20.48
C PRO A 849 -12.16 -86.93 -19.23
N PHE A 850 -12.57 -86.38 -18.09
CA PHE A 850 -12.06 -86.74 -16.78
C PHE A 850 -13.20 -86.80 -15.75
N VAL A 851 -12.94 -87.51 -14.66
CA VAL A 851 -13.86 -87.68 -13.54
C VAL A 851 -13.30 -86.92 -12.34
N LEU A 852 -14.10 -85.98 -11.82
CA LEU A 852 -13.84 -85.32 -10.55
C LEU A 852 -14.52 -86.13 -9.43
N LEU A 853 -13.73 -86.66 -8.50
CA LEU A 853 -14.21 -87.23 -7.23
C LEU A 853 -14.09 -86.18 -6.12
N TYR A 854 -15.13 -86.04 -5.31
CA TYR A 854 -15.18 -85.22 -4.10
C TYR A 854 -15.51 -86.13 -2.91
N LEU A 855 -14.51 -86.46 -2.10
CA LEU A 855 -14.55 -87.48 -1.06
C LEU A 855 -14.70 -86.86 0.34
N ASP A 856 -15.31 -87.60 1.25
CA ASP A 856 -15.45 -87.27 2.68
C ASP A 856 -15.38 -88.54 3.53
N LEU A 857 -14.66 -88.46 4.66
CA LEU A 857 -14.44 -89.62 5.54
C LEU A 857 -15.63 -89.85 6.49
N ASP A 858 -16.35 -90.94 6.25
CA ASP A 858 -17.53 -91.30 7.05
C ASP A 858 -17.16 -91.47 8.53
N HIS A 859 -17.96 -90.88 9.43
CA HIS A 859 -17.81 -90.94 10.89
C HIS A 859 -16.54 -90.28 11.47
N PHE A 860 -15.75 -89.53 10.69
CA PHE A 860 -14.53 -88.86 11.15
C PHE A 860 -14.73 -88.02 12.43
N LYS A 861 -15.80 -87.23 12.52
CA LYS A 861 -16.11 -86.46 13.73
C LYS A 861 -16.23 -87.35 14.99
N GLN A 862 -16.79 -88.56 14.89
CA GLN A 862 -16.88 -89.47 16.05
C GLN A 862 -15.51 -90.00 16.49
N VAL A 863 -14.51 -90.06 15.60
CA VAL A 863 -13.12 -90.40 15.96
C VAL A 863 -12.49 -89.28 16.78
N ASN A 864 -12.69 -88.02 16.37
CA ASN A 864 -12.27 -86.84 17.14
C ASN A 864 -12.97 -86.77 18.50
N ASP A 865 -14.30 -86.89 18.53
CA ASP A 865 -15.12 -86.76 19.73
C ASP A 865 -14.84 -87.87 20.77
N LEU A 866 -14.42 -89.07 20.34
CA LEU A 866 -14.12 -90.21 21.23
C LEU A 866 -12.64 -90.32 21.65
N TRP A 867 -11.69 -90.00 20.78
CA TRP A 867 -10.25 -90.25 21.00
C TRP A 867 -9.35 -89.02 20.81
N GLY A 868 -9.93 -87.83 20.60
CA GLY A 868 -9.23 -86.56 20.50
C GLY A 868 -8.70 -86.25 19.10
N HIS A 869 -8.51 -84.96 18.82
CA HIS A 869 -8.13 -84.47 17.48
C HIS A 869 -6.86 -85.11 16.92
N ASN A 870 -5.84 -85.37 17.75
CA ASN A 870 -4.60 -86.04 17.31
C ASN A 870 -4.86 -87.42 16.67
N ALA A 871 -5.88 -88.16 17.13
CA ALA A 871 -6.26 -89.46 16.56
C ALA A 871 -7.04 -89.31 15.24
N GLY A 872 -7.74 -88.19 15.04
CA GLY A 872 -8.31 -87.80 13.77
C GLY A 872 -7.23 -87.33 12.78
N ASP A 873 -6.25 -86.55 13.23
CA ASP A 873 -5.13 -86.11 12.38
C ASP A 873 -4.28 -87.31 11.92
N GLU A 874 -4.05 -88.31 12.78
CA GLU A 874 -3.45 -89.60 12.40
C GLU A 874 -4.31 -90.36 11.38
N LEU A 875 -5.64 -90.35 11.52
CA LEU A 875 -6.58 -90.94 10.53
C LEU A 875 -6.54 -90.20 9.18
N LEU A 876 -6.47 -88.85 9.19
CA LEU A 876 -6.37 -88.03 8.00
C LEU A 876 -5.05 -88.26 7.25
N LEU A 877 -3.94 -88.39 7.97
CA LEU A 877 -2.64 -88.75 7.42
C LEU A 877 -2.68 -90.14 6.78
N MET A 878 -3.20 -91.17 7.47
CA MET A 878 -3.33 -92.52 6.90
C MET A 878 -4.33 -92.59 5.72
N ALA A 879 -5.37 -91.76 5.71
CA ALA A 879 -6.32 -91.68 4.59
C ALA A 879 -5.68 -90.98 3.36
N ALA A 880 -4.96 -89.88 3.59
CA ALA A 880 -4.19 -89.17 2.58
C ALA A 880 -3.12 -90.08 1.95
N GLU A 881 -2.39 -90.83 2.78
CA GLU A 881 -1.39 -91.81 2.34
C GLU A 881 -2.02 -92.90 1.47
N ARG A 882 -3.11 -93.55 1.92
CA ARG A 882 -3.82 -94.57 1.12
C ARG A 882 -4.37 -94.04 -0.20
N LEU A 883 -4.88 -92.82 -0.22
CA LEU A 883 -5.31 -92.15 -1.45
C LEU A 883 -4.12 -91.92 -2.39
N ASN A 884 -2.98 -91.48 -1.86
CA ASN A 884 -1.77 -91.20 -2.62
C ASN A 884 -1.05 -92.47 -3.11
N GLU A 885 -1.15 -93.60 -2.39
CA GLU A 885 -0.73 -94.93 -2.88
C GLU A 885 -1.61 -95.46 -4.01
N ASN A 886 -2.92 -95.18 -3.98
CA ASN A 886 -3.90 -95.81 -4.88
C ASN A 886 -4.27 -94.97 -6.10
N LYS A 887 -3.90 -93.69 -6.13
CA LYS A 887 -4.01 -92.82 -7.31
C LYS A 887 -2.99 -93.19 -8.40
N GLY A 888 -3.21 -92.70 -9.61
CA GLY A 888 -2.22 -92.77 -10.70
C GLY A 888 -1.13 -91.69 -10.59
N SER A 889 -0.08 -91.81 -11.38
CA SER A 889 0.93 -90.75 -11.56
C SER A 889 0.29 -89.44 -12.04
N GLU A 890 -0.60 -89.55 -13.02
CA GLU A 890 -1.33 -88.43 -13.65
C GLU A 890 -2.32 -87.75 -12.69
N ASP A 891 -3.01 -88.53 -11.86
CA ASP A 891 -4.12 -88.08 -11.00
C ASP A 891 -3.72 -86.94 -10.04
N LYS A 892 -4.62 -85.95 -9.88
CA LYS A 892 -4.43 -84.83 -8.96
C LYS A 892 -5.24 -85.06 -7.69
N LEU A 893 -4.58 -85.16 -6.54
CA LEU A 893 -5.16 -85.39 -5.21
C LEU A 893 -4.98 -84.14 -4.33
N ALA A 894 -6.01 -83.80 -3.56
CA ALA A 894 -6.01 -82.69 -2.63
C ALA A 894 -6.80 -83.00 -1.35
N ARG A 895 -6.51 -82.25 -0.28
CA ARG A 895 -7.39 -82.11 0.89
C ARG A 895 -8.05 -80.74 0.83
N LEU A 896 -9.38 -80.71 0.87
CA LEU A 896 -10.15 -79.48 0.66
C LEU A 896 -10.56 -78.79 1.98
N GLY A 897 -10.45 -79.50 3.11
CA GLY A 897 -10.68 -79.00 4.46
C GLY A 897 -11.33 -80.08 5.34
N GLY A 898 -11.03 -80.12 6.64
CA GLY A 898 -11.63 -81.11 7.55
C GLY A 898 -11.38 -82.56 7.09
N ASP A 899 -12.47 -83.31 6.95
CA ASP A 899 -12.60 -84.69 6.44
C ASP A 899 -12.69 -84.76 4.89
N GLU A 900 -12.72 -83.64 4.17
CA GLU A 900 -12.92 -83.58 2.72
C GLU A 900 -11.61 -83.68 1.92
N PHE A 901 -11.61 -84.57 0.92
CA PHE A 901 -10.56 -84.74 -0.09
C PHE A 901 -11.15 -84.63 -1.50
N ALA A 902 -10.32 -84.38 -2.52
CA ALA A 902 -10.77 -84.47 -3.90
C ALA A 902 -9.69 -85.05 -4.81
N LEU A 903 -10.13 -85.79 -5.83
CA LEU A 903 -9.28 -86.57 -6.72
C LEU A 903 -9.77 -86.46 -8.17
N ILE A 904 -8.95 -85.90 -9.06
CA ILE A 904 -9.21 -85.90 -10.49
C ILE A 904 -8.58 -87.15 -11.12
N ILE A 905 -9.39 -87.96 -11.80
CA ILE A 905 -8.97 -89.17 -12.52
C ILE A 905 -9.24 -88.96 -14.02
N ASN A 906 -8.20 -89.07 -14.85
CA ASN A 906 -8.33 -88.97 -16.30
C ASN A 906 -9.08 -90.18 -16.90
N GLY A 907 -9.97 -89.93 -17.86
CA GLY A 907 -10.80 -90.93 -18.54
C GLY A 907 -12.31 -90.73 -18.33
N ASP A 908 -13.12 -91.42 -19.15
CA ASP A 908 -14.57 -91.45 -19.01
C ASP A 908 -15.00 -92.24 -17.75
N VAL A 909 -15.97 -91.70 -17.01
CA VAL A 909 -16.61 -92.34 -15.84
C VAL A 909 -17.16 -93.73 -16.14
N ASN A 910 -17.47 -94.04 -17.41
CA ASN A 910 -17.97 -95.33 -17.85
C ASN A 910 -16.90 -96.40 -18.08
N ASN A 911 -15.62 -96.03 -18.21
CA ASN A 911 -14.52 -96.96 -18.46
C ASN A 911 -14.40 -97.96 -17.29
N GLN A 912 -14.35 -99.26 -17.59
CA GLN A 912 -14.22 -100.32 -16.57
C GLN A 912 -12.96 -100.16 -15.71
N GLN A 913 -11.84 -99.66 -16.25
CA GLN A 913 -10.62 -99.43 -15.47
C GLN A 913 -10.79 -98.26 -14.49
N VAL A 914 -11.50 -97.20 -14.88
CA VAL A 914 -11.83 -96.06 -14.01
C VAL A 914 -12.79 -96.51 -12.90
N LYS A 915 -13.88 -97.21 -13.26
CA LYS A 915 -14.82 -97.80 -12.27
C LYS A 915 -14.09 -98.74 -11.29
N ALA A 916 -13.25 -99.66 -11.78
CA ALA A 916 -12.47 -100.56 -10.93
C ALA A 916 -11.48 -99.83 -10.00
N LYS A 917 -10.84 -98.74 -10.47
CA LYS A 917 -9.95 -97.89 -9.66
C LYS A 917 -10.71 -97.17 -8.56
N ILE A 918 -11.89 -96.63 -8.84
CA ILE A 918 -12.78 -96.00 -7.85
C ILE A 918 -13.23 -97.03 -6.80
N SER A 919 -13.67 -98.22 -7.23
CA SER A 919 -14.01 -99.33 -6.32
C SER A 919 -12.82 -99.79 -5.46
N ARG A 920 -11.60 -99.84 -6.03
CA ARG A 920 -10.38 -100.18 -5.28
C ARG A 920 -10.07 -99.13 -4.20
N ILE A 921 -10.20 -97.85 -4.52
CA ILE A 921 -10.01 -96.74 -3.57
C ILE A 921 -11.02 -96.86 -2.41
N SER A 922 -12.32 -97.01 -2.70
CA SER A 922 -13.35 -97.22 -1.67
C SER A 922 -13.06 -98.47 -0.81
N THR A 923 -12.59 -99.57 -1.41
CA THR A 923 -12.21 -100.81 -0.69
C THR A 923 -11.00 -100.60 0.23
N LYS A 924 -9.98 -99.85 -0.21
CA LYS A 924 -8.77 -99.53 0.59
C LYS A 924 -9.02 -98.51 1.69
N LEU A 925 -9.95 -97.58 1.47
CA LEU A 925 -10.42 -96.65 2.51
C LEU A 925 -11.28 -97.34 3.58
N SER A 926 -11.92 -98.48 3.25
CA SER A 926 -12.80 -99.22 4.17
C SER A 926 -12.13 -100.41 4.89
N SER A 927 -10.86 -100.72 4.62
CA SER A 927 -10.15 -101.87 5.21
C SER A 927 -9.66 -101.67 6.66
N GLY A 928 -10.19 -100.68 7.39
CA GLY A 928 -9.80 -100.33 8.76
C GLY A 928 -8.44 -99.64 8.89
N TYR A 929 -8.22 -98.95 10.02
CA TYR A 929 -7.04 -98.15 10.34
C TYR A 929 -6.48 -98.56 11.70
N HIS A 930 -5.17 -98.46 11.91
CA HIS A 930 -4.51 -98.92 13.14
C HIS A 930 -3.85 -97.74 13.86
N ILE A 931 -4.70 -96.97 14.56
CA ILE A 931 -4.39 -95.68 15.18
C ILE A 931 -4.12 -95.87 16.67
N ASN A 932 -3.04 -95.30 17.19
CA ASN A 932 -2.65 -95.42 18.61
C ASN A 932 -2.78 -96.85 19.19
N LYS A 933 -2.33 -97.86 18.43
CA LYS A 933 -2.38 -99.30 18.76
C LYS A 933 -3.80 -99.90 18.87
N ARG A 934 -4.80 -99.33 18.19
CA ARG A 934 -6.18 -99.83 18.13
C ARG A 934 -6.70 -99.90 16.69
N TRP A 935 -7.55 -100.89 16.41
CA TRP A 935 -8.23 -101.00 15.12
C TRP A 935 -9.51 -100.18 15.08
N VAL A 936 -9.57 -99.25 14.13
CA VAL A 936 -10.69 -98.34 13.85
C VAL A 936 -11.31 -98.72 12.51
N LYS A 937 -12.64 -98.80 12.42
CA LYS A 937 -13.32 -98.84 11.11
C LYS A 937 -13.54 -97.41 10.64
N GLY A 938 -13.08 -97.11 9.43
CA GLY A 938 -13.46 -95.91 8.67
C GLY A 938 -13.97 -96.33 7.28
N SER A 939 -14.63 -95.41 6.57
CA SER A 939 -15.04 -95.53 5.17
C SER A 939 -15.15 -94.12 4.55
N ALA A 940 -15.58 -93.98 3.28
CA ALA A 940 -15.71 -92.66 2.65
C ALA A 940 -16.88 -92.56 1.66
N SER A 941 -17.59 -91.43 1.70
CA SER A 941 -18.64 -91.04 0.75
C SER A 941 -18.06 -90.12 -0.34
N ILE A 942 -18.45 -90.29 -1.62
CA ILE A 942 -17.66 -89.75 -2.76
C ILE A 942 -18.54 -89.16 -3.89
N GLY A 943 -18.81 -87.86 -3.88
CA GLY A 943 -19.38 -87.14 -5.01
C GLY A 943 -18.60 -87.35 -6.31
N ILE A 944 -19.29 -87.41 -7.46
CA ILE A 944 -18.69 -87.62 -8.78
C ILE A 944 -19.34 -86.70 -9.81
N THR A 945 -18.54 -85.98 -10.59
CA THR A 945 -18.97 -85.37 -11.86
C THR A 945 -18.03 -85.67 -13.02
N ALA A 946 -18.60 -85.69 -14.22
CA ALA A 946 -17.92 -85.97 -15.49
C ALA A 946 -17.86 -84.71 -16.35
N PHE A 947 -16.65 -84.23 -16.62
CA PHE A 947 -16.41 -83.18 -17.59
C PHE A 947 -16.50 -83.75 -19.02
N PRO A 948 -17.17 -83.09 -20.00
CA PRO A 948 -17.83 -81.78 -19.94
C PRO A 948 -19.35 -81.83 -19.70
N ARG A 949 -19.92 -82.98 -19.33
CA ARG A 949 -21.38 -83.18 -19.29
C ARG A 949 -22.06 -82.39 -18.16
N ASP A 950 -21.49 -82.41 -16.97
CA ASP A 950 -22.18 -81.92 -15.76
C ASP A 950 -21.89 -80.44 -15.45
N GLY A 951 -20.88 -79.86 -16.12
CA GLY A 951 -20.51 -78.45 -16.01
C GLY A 951 -19.39 -78.11 -17.00
N LEU A 952 -19.35 -76.85 -17.46
CA LEU A 952 -18.40 -76.36 -18.47
C LEU A 952 -17.28 -75.47 -17.90
N ASP A 953 -17.32 -75.16 -16.61
CA ASP A 953 -16.27 -74.45 -15.86
C ASP A 953 -16.00 -75.16 -14.51
N SER A 954 -14.83 -74.92 -13.92
CA SER A 954 -14.40 -75.57 -12.68
C SER A 954 -15.24 -75.23 -11.44
N ILE A 955 -15.83 -74.04 -11.36
CA ILE A 955 -16.63 -73.61 -10.19
C ILE A 955 -17.98 -74.31 -10.24
N THR A 956 -18.63 -74.31 -11.40
CA THR A 956 -19.87 -75.07 -11.64
C THR A 956 -19.62 -76.56 -11.42
N LEU A 957 -18.50 -77.15 -11.87
CA LEU A 957 -18.14 -78.56 -11.64
C LEU A 957 -17.85 -78.93 -10.18
N LEU A 958 -17.32 -78.00 -9.37
CA LEU A 958 -17.10 -78.21 -7.93
C LEU A 958 -18.38 -78.05 -7.13
N LYS A 959 -19.18 -77.00 -7.39
CA LYS A 959 -20.51 -76.82 -6.81
C LYS A 959 -21.42 -78.01 -7.14
N ASN A 960 -21.25 -78.56 -8.35
CA ASN A 960 -21.73 -79.86 -8.77
C ASN A 960 -21.25 -81.00 -7.84
N ALA A 961 -19.94 -81.25 -7.77
CA ALA A 961 -19.35 -82.40 -7.08
C ALA A 961 -19.53 -82.38 -5.54
N ASP A 962 -19.75 -81.20 -4.95
CA ASP A 962 -20.13 -81.04 -3.54
C ASP A 962 -21.61 -81.38 -3.31
N THR A 963 -22.52 -80.75 -4.06
CA THR A 963 -23.94 -81.16 -4.13
C THR A 963 -24.05 -82.64 -4.49
N ALA A 964 -23.01 -83.19 -5.12
CA ALA A 964 -22.86 -84.60 -5.40
C ALA A 964 -22.59 -85.47 -4.18
N MET A 965 -21.52 -85.15 -3.47
CA MET A 965 -21.12 -85.84 -2.26
C MET A 965 -22.22 -85.75 -1.18
N TYR A 966 -23.03 -84.70 -1.17
CA TYR A 966 -24.13 -84.57 -0.22
C TYR A 966 -25.18 -85.69 -0.35
N GLU A 967 -25.61 -86.05 -1.57
CA GLU A 967 -26.54 -87.17 -1.78
C GLU A 967 -25.87 -88.54 -1.53
N ALA A 968 -24.55 -88.64 -1.71
CA ALA A 968 -23.76 -89.80 -1.31
C ALA A 968 -23.93 -90.17 0.16
N LYS A 969 -23.81 -89.16 1.02
CA LYS A 969 -23.87 -89.29 2.47
C LYS A 969 -25.27 -89.75 2.90
N LYS A 970 -26.32 -89.23 2.26
CA LYS A 970 -27.72 -89.63 2.50
C LYS A 970 -28.01 -91.08 2.09
N GLY A 971 -27.45 -91.56 0.98
CA GLY A 971 -27.76 -92.87 0.41
C GLY A 971 -27.28 -94.10 1.22
N GLY A 972 -26.85 -93.94 2.47
CA GLY A 972 -26.32 -95.02 3.32
C GLY A 972 -24.79 -95.13 3.35
N ARG A 973 -24.10 -94.04 2.94
CA ARG A 973 -22.64 -93.85 2.94
C ARG A 973 -21.86 -94.75 1.95
N ASN A 974 -20.72 -94.27 1.44
CA ASN A 974 -20.07 -94.70 0.18
C ASN A 974 -20.90 -94.38 -1.24
N ARG A 975 -21.37 -93.13 -1.78
CA ARG A 975 -22.14 -92.68 -3.16
C ARG A 975 -22.22 -91.15 -3.91
N PHE A 976 -23.22 -90.43 -4.68
CA PHE A 976 -23.12 -89.05 -5.58
C PHE A 976 -24.34 -88.07 -6.29
N HIS A 977 -24.25 -86.70 -6.82
CA HIS A 977 -25.15 -85.45 -7.48
C HIS A 977 -24.68 -83.89 -8.11
N VAL A 978 -25.27 -82.54 -8.04
CA VAL A 978 -25.19 -81.14 -8.98
C VAL A 978 -25.58 -79.47 -8.61
N TYR A 979 -25.11 -78.16 -9.11
CA TYR A 979 -25.67 -76.58 -8.99
C TYR A 979 -25.09 -75.05 -9.62
N ASN A 980 -25.65 -73.67 -9.58
CA ASN A 980 -25.36 -72.18 -10.31
C ASN A 980 -25.53 -70.51 -9.74
N PRO A 981 -25.36 -69.19 -10.41
CA PRO A 981 -25.28 -67.56 -9.98
C PRO A 981 -25.55 -66.03 -10.84
N GLU A 982 -25.63 -64.60 -10.40
CA GLU A 982 -25.69 -63.10 -11.17
C GLU A 982 -25.74 -61.41 -10.60
N LEU A 983 -25.72 -60.14 -11.37
CA LEU A 983 -26.16 -58.48 -11.37
C LEU A 983 -25.57 -56.88 -10.95
N SER A 984 -25.87 -55.52 -11.48
CA SER A 984 -25.51 -53.92 -11.06
C SER A 984 -25.72 -52.32 -11.81
N GLN A 985 -25.92 -50.95 -11.26
CA GLN A 985 -25.44 -49.34 -11.52
C GLN A 985 -26.16 -47.76 -11.81
N ARG A 986 -26.02 -46.45 -11.10
CA ARG A 986 -26.34 -44.80 -11.29
C ARG A 986 -26.23 -43.55 -10.09
N VAL A 987 -26.50 -42.11 -10.16
CA VAL A 987 -26.43 -40.81 -9.09
C VAL A 987 -26.96 -39.17 -9.29
N THR A 988 -26.99 -38.03 -8.37
CA THR A 988 -27.64 -36.48 -8.36
C THR A 988 -27.07 -34.95 -7.74
N SER A 989 -27.76 -33.77 -7.21
CA SER A 989 -27.35 -32.17 -6.96
C SER A 989 -28.07 -30.91 -6.00
N ARG A 990 -27.78 -29.48 -5.94
CA ARG A 990 -28.04 -28.18 -4.92
C ARG A 990 -28.71 -26.65 -5.28
N ILE A 991 -28.75 -25.46 -4.46
CA ILE A 991 -29.32 -23.93 -4.61
C ILE A 991 -29.14 -22.65 -3.51
N ASN A 992 -29.82 -21.38 -3.47
CA ASN A 992 -29.54 -19.98 -2.70
C ASN A 992 -30.62 -18.69 -2.38
N MET A 993 -30.62 -17.72 -1.31
CA MET A 993 -31.70 -16.62 -0.84
C MET A 993 -31.75 -15.49 0.41
N GLU A 994 -30.74 -14.78 1.00
CA GLU A 994 -30.71 -14.29 2.44
C GLU A 994 -31.75 -13.27 3.06
N ALA A 995 -31.66 -11.97 2.74
CA ALA A 995 -31.95 -10.90 3.73
C ALA A 995 -33.42 -10.82 4.19
N ARG A 996 -34.35 -11.23 3.32
CA ARG A 996 -35.78 -11.32 3.58
C ARG A 996 -36.09 -12.28 4.75
N LEU A 997 -35.27 -13.30 4.98
CA LEU A 997 -35.45 -14.31 6.05
C LEU A 997 -35.35 -13.72 7.46
N ARG A 998 -34.57 -12.63 7.63
CA ARG A 998 -34.43 -11.88 8.90
C ARG A 998 -35.77 -11.32 9.39
N HIS A 999 -36.62 -10.89 8.46
CA HIS A 999 -37.89 -10.24 8.77
C HIS A 999 -38.95 -11.22 9.28
N ALA A 1000 -39.00 -12.42 8.69
CA ALA A 1000 -40.02 -13.42 8.98
C ALA A 1000 -39.97 -13.96 10.41
N LEU A 1001 -38.75 -14.14 10.94
CA LEU A 1001 -38.47 -14.69 12.26
C LEU A 1001 -39.09 -13.87 13.41
N ASN A 1002 -39.09 -12.54 13.30
CA ASN A 1002 -39.56 -11.66 14.38
C ASN A 1002 -41.08 -11.44 14.38
N HIS A 1003 -41.76 -11.74 13.27
CA HIS A 1003 -43.19 -11.39 13.06
C HIS A 1003 -44.12 -12.60 12.93
N GLY A 1004 -43.61 -13.82 13.15
CA GLY A 1004 -44.43 -15.04 13.04
C GLY A 1004 -44.83 -15.38 11.60
N LEU A 1005 -44.00 -15.01 10.62
CA LEU A 1005 -44.20 -15.34 9.19
C LEU A 1005 -43.44 -16.62 8.78
N LEU A 1006 -42.99 -17.38 9.78
CA LEU A 1006 -42.39 -18.70 9.67
C LEU A 1006 -43.36 -19.71 10.27
N ASP A 1007 -43.60 -20.80 9.55
CA ASP A 1007 -44.36 -21.96 10.02
C ASP A 1007 -43.45 -23.20 10.04
N LEU A 1008 -43.73 -24.12 10.96
CA LEU A 1008 -43.22 -25.48 10.85
C LEU A 1008 -44.25 -26.33 10.09
N TYR A 1009 -43.83 -26.87 8.94
CA TYR A 1009 -44.58 -27.90 8.23
C TYR A 1009 -43.88 -29.24 8.48
N PHE A 1010 -44.67 -30.23 8.84
CA PHE A 1010 -44.19 -31.51 9.33
C PHE A 1010 -44.27 -32.51 8.18
N GLN A 1011 -43.14 -33.05 7.74
CA GLN A 1011 -43.14 -34.13 6.73
C GLN A 1011 -43.11 -35.49 7.43
N PRO A 1012 -44.06 -36.40 7.15
CA PRO A 1012 -44.17 -37.66 7.90
C PRO A 1012 -43.04 -38.64 7.56
N LYS A 1013 -42.33 -39.08 8.61
CA LYS A 1013 -41.49 -40.30 8.59
C LYS A 1013 -42.41 -41.50 8.82
N VAL A 1014 -42.63 -42.32 7.80
CA VAL A 1014 -43.53 -43.49 7.83
C VAL A 1014 -42.72 -44.75 8.12
N GLN A 1015 -43.23 -45.65 8.97
CA GLN A 1015 -42.60 -46.96 9.19
C GLN A 1015 -42.76 -47.82 7.94
N CYS A 1016 -41.66 -48.36 7.40
CA CYS A 1016 -41.70 -48.99 6.07
C CYS A 1016 -42.66 -50.19 6.02
N ASN A 1017 -42.81 -50.92 7.13
CA ASN A 1017 -43.77 -52.02 7.31
C ASN A 1017 -45.28 -51.63 7.23
N GLY A 1018 -45.62 -50.43 6.77
CA GLY A 1018 -46.99 -49.95 6.54
C GLY A 1018 -47.76 -49.58 7.80
N ARG A 1019 -47.14 -49.60 8.99
CA ARG A 1019 -47.82 -49.38 10.28
C ARG A 1019 -48.12 -47.91 10.63
N GLY A 1020 -47.84 -46.99 9.71
CA GLY A 1020 -48.21 -45.56 9.81
C GLY A 1020 -47.03 -44.65 10.16
N VAL A 1021 -47.35 -43.41 10.54
CA VAL A 1021 -46.36 -42.37 10.81
C VAL A 1021 -45.65 -42.63 12.15
N CYS A 1022 -44.32 -42.63 12.13
CA CYS A 1022 -43.44 -42.91 13.27
C CYS A 1022 -42.46 -41.75 13.56
N GLY A 1023 -42.71 -40.59 12.96
CA GLY A 1023 -42.06 -39.33 13.30
C GLY A 1023 -42.41 -38.26 12.27
N PHE A 1024 -41.93 -37.05 12.50
CA PHE A 1024 -41.94 -36.00 11.47
C PHE A 1024 -40.63 -35.25 11.48
N GLU A 1025 -40.14 -34.88 10.31
CA GLU A 1025 -39.15 -33.80 10.22
C GLU A 1025 -39.88 -32.45 10.33
N ALA A 1026 -39.40 -31.60 11.25
CA ALA A 1026 -39.91 -30.24 11.45
C ALA A 1026 -39.30 -29.28 10.42
N LEU A 1027 -39.77 -29.41 9.18
CA LEU A 1027 -39.27 -28.62 8.08
C LEU A 1027 -39.78 -27.17 8.14
N LEU A 1028 -38.84 -26.23 8.27
CA LEU A 1028 -39.14 -24.80 8.21
C LEU A 1028 -39.77 -24.46 6.86
N ARG A 1029 -40.91 -23.78 6.88
CA ARG A 1029 -41.55 -23.19 5.71
C ARG A 1029 -41.78 -21.71 5.97
N TRP A 1030 -41.48 -20.94 4.95
CA TRP A 1030 -41.53 -19.49 5.00
C TRP A 1030 -42.49 -19.02 3.91
N ASN A 1031 -43.58 -18.41 4.36
CA ASN A 1031 -44.56 -17.77 3.50
C ASN A 1031 -44.26 -16.28 3.52
N ASP A 1032 -43.61 -15.79 2.47
CA ASP A 1032 -43.31 -14.38 2.30
C ASP A 1032 -44.51 -13.65 1.68
N ALA A 1033 -44.82 -12.46 2.19
CA ALA A 1033 -46.01 -11.71 1.77
C ALA A 1033 -45.95 -11.20 0.31
N GLU A 1034 -44.77 -11.12 -0.31
CA GLU A 1034 -44.58 -10.71 -1.70
C GLU A 1034 -44.38 -11.92 -2.64
N ASN A 1035 -43.68 -12.96 -2.18
CA ASN A 1035 -43.19 -14.05 -3.03
C ASN A 1035 -43.94 -15.38 -2.81
N GLY A 1036 -44.77 -15.49 -1.77
CA GLY A 1036 -45.43 -16.73 -1.38
C GLY A 1036 -44.46 -17.72 -0.73
N TRP A 1037 -44.59 -19.01 -1.06
CA TRP A 1037 -43.75 -20.06 -0.48
C TRP A 1037 -42.34 -20.04 -1.03
N ILE A 1038 -41.37 -19.81 -0.14
CA ILE A 1038 -39.95 -19.75 -0.47
C ILE A 1038 -39.27 -21.11 -0.16
N SER A 1039 -38.41 -21.59 -1.08
CA SER A 1039 -37.80 -22.92 -1.01
C SER A 1039 -36.67 -23.02 0.03
N PRO A 1040 -36.65 -24.05 0.91
CA PRO A 1040 -35.56 -24.26 1.87
C PRO A 1040 -34.20 -24.50 1.20
N ALA A 1041 -34.17 -25.20 0.06
CA ALA A 1041 -32.94 -25.46 -0.69
C ALA A 1041 -32.32 -24.17 -1.29
N GLU A 1042 -33.10 -23.09 -1.28
CA GLU A 1042 -32.64 -21.76 -1.64
C GLU A 1042 -32.26 -20.96 -0.38
N PHE A 1043 -33.10 -20.91 0.67
CA PHE A 1043 -32.80 -20.06 1.83
C PHE A 1043 -31.89 -20.64 2.92
N ILE A 1044 -31.83 -21.96 3.10
CA ILE A 1044 -30.99 -22.57 4.15
C ILE A 1044 -29.49 -22.36 3.90
N PRO A 1045 -28.92 -22.66 2.70
CA PRO A 1045 -27.47 -22.58 2.52
C PRO A 1045 -26.93 -21.16 2.68
N LEU A 1046 -27.77 -20.16 2.39
CA LEU A 1046 -27.41 -18.75 2.55
C LEU A 1046 -27.75 -18.19 3.95
N ALA A 1047 -28.65 -18.85 4.68
CA ALA A 1047 -28.79 -18.65 6.12
C ALA A 1047 -27.57 -19.19 6.89
N GLU A 1048 -26.90 -20.23 6.38
CA GLU A 1048 -25.62 -20.75 6.90
C GLU A 1048 -24.42 -19.85 6.58
N GLU A 1049 -24.41 -19.23 5.40
CA GLU A 1049 -23.44 -18.20 5.00
C GLU A 1049 -23.61 -16.87 5.82
N SER A 1050 -24.46 -16.85 6.86
CA SER A 1050 -24.68 -15.71 7.78
C SER A 1050 -25.01 -16.14 9.23
N ASP A 1051 -24.93 -15.24 10.21
CA ASP A 1051 -25.29 -15.52 11.63
C ASP A 1051 -26.79 -15.83 11.88
N LEU A 1052 -27.60 -15.96 10.82
CA LEU A 1052 -29.04 -16.15 10.93
C LEU A 1052 -29.43 -17.57 11.30
N ILE A 1053 -28.70 -18.57 10.81
CA ILE A 1053 -28.98 -19.98 11.08
C ILE A 1053 -29.05 -20.28 12.59
N LEU A 1054 -28.29 -19.54 13.40
CA LEU A 1054 -28.33 -19.62 14.86
C LEU A 1054 -29.70 -19.25 15.46
N LYS A 1055 -30.28 -18.13 15.02
CA LYS A 1055 -31.56 -17.62 15.55
C LYS A 1055 -32.76 -18.35 14.95
N LEU A 1056 -32.65 -18.76 13.69
CA LEU A 1056 -33.62 -19.64 13.03
C LEU A 1056 -33.66 -21.00 13.74
N GLY A 1057 -32.49 -21.61 13.97
CA GLY A 1057 -32.35 -22.89 14.67
C GLY A 1057 -32.88 -22.86 16.10
N GLU A 1058 -32.65 -21.80 16.87
CA GLU A 1058 -33.26 -21.62 18.19
C GLU A 1058 -34.79 -21.58 18.11
N TRP A 1059 -35.35 -20.80 17.18
CA TRP A 1059 -36.81 -20.69 16.98
C TRP A 1059 -37.43 -22.02 16.53
N VAL A 1060 -36.81 -22.73 15.58
CA VAL A 1060 -37.25 -24.07 15.14
C VAL A 1060 -37.21 -25.03 16.32
N THR A 1061 -36.13 -25.04 17.10
CA THR A 1061 -35.98 -25.92 18.27
C THR A 1061 -37.12 -25.71 19.29
N ILE A 1062 -37.42 -24.46 19.65
CA ILE A 1062 -38.46 -24.15 20.63
C ILE A 1062 -39.85 -24.57 20.12
N ASN A 1063 -40.19 -24.25 18.86
CA ASN A 1063 -41.51 -24.56 18.31
C ASN A 1063 -41.70 -26.06 18.03
N ALA A 1064 -40.65 -26.76 17.59
CA ALA A 1064 -40.67 -28.22 17.40
C ALA A 1064 -40.83 -28.94 18.75
N CYS A 1065 -40.08 -28.56 19.79
CA CYS A 1065 -40.25 -29.11 21.14
C CYS A 1065 -41.66 -28.85 21.70
N GLN A 1066 -42.23 -27.65 21.49
CA GLN A 1066 -43.58 -27.35 21.94
C GLN A 1066 -44.65 -28.21 21.24
N LYS A 1067 -44.55 -28.41 19.93
CA LYS A 1067 -45.51 -29.25 19.17
C LYS A 1067 -45.31 -30.74 19.47
N ALA A 1068 -44.07 -31.19 19.66
CA ALA A 1068 -43.76 -32.53 20.14
C ALA A 1068 -44.37 -32.80 21.53
N ALA A 1069 -44.28 -31.84 22.46
CA ALA A 1069 -44.90 -31.94 23.79
C ALA A 1069 -46.42 -32.11 23.73
N GLU A 1070 -47.09 -31.32 22.91
CA GLU A 1070 -48.53 -31.43 22.72
C GLU A 1070 -48.94 -32.83 22.22
N TRP A 1071 -48.18 -33.37 21.26
CA TRP A 1071 -48.44 -34.70 20.70
C TRP A 1071 -48.05 -35.84 21.65
N TYR A 1072 -46.99 -35.69 22.45
CA TYR A 1072 -46.60 -36.68 23.47
C TYR A 1072 -47.65 -36.79 24.57
N HIS A 1073 -48.09 -35.66 25.16
CA HIS A 1073 -49.10 -35.64 26.23
C HIS A 1073 -50.50 -36.07 25.75
N ARG A 1074 -50.82 -35.85 24.46
CA ARG A 1074 -52.00 -36.44 23.78
C ARG A 1074 -51.82 -37.94 23.47
N GLY A 1075 -50.68 -38.54 23.80
CA GLY A 1075 -50.38 -39.97 23.64
C GLY A 1075 -50.04 -40.40 22.21
N LEU A 1076 -49.72 -39.47 21.32
CA LEU A 1076 -49.52 -39.68 19.88
C LEU A 1076 -48.06 -40.02 19.53
N LEU A 1077 -47.06 -39.49 20.25
CA LEU A 1077 -45.63 -39.76 20.01
C LEU A 1077 -45.08 -40.99 20.76
N LYS A 1078 -45.91 -42.00 21.07
CA LYS A 1078 -45.52 -43.13 21.94
C LYS A 1078 -44.35 -43.99 21.44
N ASN A 1079 -44.03 -43.96 20.14
CA ASN A 1079 -42.83 -44.59 19.56
C ASN A 1079 -42.25 -43.69 18.44
N SER A 1080 -42.39 -42.37 18.56
CA SER A 1080 -42.19 -41.43 17.45
C SER A 1080 -41.45 -40.17 17.88
N SER A 1081 -40.59 -39.63 17.01
CA SER A 1081 -39.81 -38.40 17.25
C SER A 1081 -40.27 -37.23 16.36
N VAL A 1082 -39.97 -36.01 16.80
CA VAL A 1082 -39.93 -34.83 15.92
C VAL A 1082 -38.45 -34.49 15.69
N ALA A 1083 -38.05 -34.48 14.43
CA ALA A 1083 -36.67 -34.26 14.01
C ALA A 1083 -36.39 -32.80 13.63
N ILE A 1084 -35.21 -32.30 13.98
CA ILE A 1084 -34.84 -30.87 13.96
C ILE A 1084 -33.46 -30.73 13.33
N ASN A 1085 -33.35 -30.03 12.20
CA ASN A 1085 -32.07 -29.71 11.56
C ASN A 1085 -31.24 -28.72 12.38
N VAL A 1086 -29.94 -28.98 12.51
CA VAL A 1086 -28.97 -28.21 13.29
C VAL A 1086 -27.68 -28.03 12.48
N SER A 1087 -27.32 -26.77 12.22
CA SER A 1087 -26.10 -26.39 11.47
C SER A 1087 -24.82 -26.47 12.32
N ALA A 1088 -23.65 -26.52 11.68
CA ALA A 1088 -22.36 -26.52 12.37
C ALA A 1088 -22.20 -25.35 13.38
N PRO A 1089 -22.47 -24.08 13.01
CA PRO A 1089 -22.35 -22.96 13.95
C PRO A 1089 -23.28 -23.07 15.16
N GLN A 1090 -24.45 -23.69 14.99
CA GLN A 1090 -25.42 -23.92 16.07
C GLN A 1090 -24.99 -25.08 16.99
N LEU A 1091 -24.46 -26.16 16.41
CA LEU A 1091 -23.93 -27.31 17.15
C LEU A 1091 -22.79 -26.90 18.09
N PHE A 1092 -21.84 -26.08 17.61
CA PHE A 1092 -20.63 -25.74 18.36
C PHE A 1092 -20.82 -24.67 19.45
N ARG A 1093 -22.04 -24.12 19.64
CA ARG A 1093 -22.34 -23.18 20.71
C ARG A 1093 -22.44 -23.84 22.08
N SER A 1094 -21.82 -23.21 23.08
CA SER A 1094 -21.77 -23.67 24.48
C SER A 1094 -23.12 -23.72 25.22
N ASP A 1095 -24.19 -23.18 24.64
CA ASP A 1095 -25.53 -23.15 25.24
C ASP A 1095 -26.53 -24.13 24.61
N MET A 1096 -26.17 -24.85 23.55
CA MET A 1096 -27.12 -25.69 22.80
C MET A 1096 -27.63 -26.91 23.61
N PHE A 1097 -26.76 -27.60 24.35
CA PHE A 1097 -27.16 -28.63 25.34
C PHE A 1097 -28.12 -28.07 26.39
N LYS A 1098 -27.88 -26.84 26.86
CA LYS A 1098 -28.72 -26.16 27.85
C LYS A 1098 -30.08 -25.78 27.25
N LEU A 1099 -30.14 -25.32 26.00
CA LEU A 1099 -31.39 -24.99 25.31
C LEU A 1099 -32.31 -26.21 25.22
N LEU A 1100 -31.81 -27.33 24.70
CA LEU A 1100 -32.59 -28.55 24.55
C LEU A 1100 -33.04 -29.11 25.90
N ARG A 1101 -32.12 -29.24 26.87
CA ARG A 1101 -32.47 -29.65 28.23
C ARG A 1101 -33.56 -28.76 28.83
N THR A 1102 -33.46 -27.43 28.65
CA THR A 1102 -34.46 -26.49 29.17
C THR A 1102 -35.83 -26.72 28.53
N GLN A 1103 -35.93 -27.06 27.25
CA GLN A 1103 -37.24 -27.36 26.65
C GLN A 1103 -37.77 -28.74 27.08
N LEU A 1104 -36.93 -29.78 27.15
CA LEU A 1104 -37.34 -31.11 27.65
C LEU A 1104 -37.87 -31.03 29.10
N ASP A 1105 -37.09 -30.40 30.00
CA ASP A 1105 -37.44 -30.20 31.42
C ASP A 1105 -38.71 -29.32 31.57
N LYS A 1106 -38.90 -28.30 30.71
CA LYS A 1106 -40.04 -27.36 30.74
C LYS A 1106 -41.35 -28.00 30.27
N TYR A 1107 -41.30 -28.88 29.28
CA TYR A 1107 -42.48 -29.48 28.66
C TYR A 1107 -42.76 -30.92 29.13
N ASP A 1108 -41.97 -31.46 30.06
CA ASP A 1108 -42.06 -32.82 30.60
C ASP A 1108 -42.16 -33.89 29.50
N ILE A 1109 -41.19 -33.86 28.58
CA ILE A 1109 -41.06 -34.86 27.52
C ILE A 1109 -39.69 -35.56 27.56
N PRO A 1110 -39.65 -36.89 27.33
CA PRO A 1110 -38.40 -37.62 27.27
C PRO A 1110 -37.63 -37.28 25.98
N GLY A 1111 -36.30 -37.26 26.06
CA GLY A 1111 -35.44 -36.84 24.95
C GLY A 1111 -35.62 -37.66 23.66
N ASN A 1112 -36.09 -38.92 23.74
CA ASN A 1112 -36.34 -39.76 22.58
C ASN A 1112 -37.57 -39.33 21.73
N CYS A 1113 -38.34 -38.35 22.19
CA CYS A 1113 -39.32 -37.65 21.34
C CYS A 1113 -38.69 -36.56 20.46
N ILE A 1114 -37.40 -36.25 20.63
CA ILE A 1114 -36.64 -35.28 19.84
C ILE A 1114 -35.46 -35.97 19.13
N GLU A 1115 -35.25 -35.58 17.89
CA GLU A 1115 -34.17 -36.05 17.03
C GLU A 1115 -33.46 -34.84 16.44
N LEU A 1116 -32.12 -34.82 16.44
CA LEU A 1116 -31.32 -33.73 15.88
C LEU A 1116 -30.64 -34.20 14.61
N GLU A 1117 -30.78 -33.44 13.53
CA GLU A 1117 -30.26 -33.80 12.20
C GLU A 1117 -29.12 -32.87 11.85
N ILE A 1118 -27.93 -33.43 11.59
CA ILE A 1118 -26.68 -32.68 11.41
C ILE A 1118 -25.96 -33.23 10.20
N THR A 1119 -25.59 -32.36 9.25
CA THR A 1119 -24.92 -32.76 8.00
C THR A 1119 -23.51 -33.31 8.25
N GLU A 1120 -23.10 -34.33 7.48
CA GLU A 1120 -21.80 -35.00 7.65
C GLU A 1120 -20.62 -34.02 7.73
N THR A 1121 -20.54 -33.10 6.75
CA THR A 1121 -19.45 -32.12 6.63
C THR A 1121 -19.28 -31.26 7.89
N SER A 1122 -20.39 -30.86 8.52
CA SER A 1122 -20.42 -30.04 9.75
C SER A 1122 -19.69 -30.68 10.93
N LEU A 1123 -19.64 -32.02 10.98
CA LEU A 1123 -18.96 -32.75 12.04
C LEU A 1123 -17.45 -32.91 11.80
N LEU A 1124 -17.00 -32.79 10.55
CA LEU A 1124 -15.62 -33.09 10.15
C LEU A 1124 -14.65 -31.94 10.37
N GLU A 1125 -15.11 -30.69 10.28
CA GLU A 1125 -14.23 -29.52 10.49
C GLU A 1125 -13.66 -29.49 11.92
N HIS A 1126 -14.44 -29.92 12.93
CA HIS A 1126 -14.06 -29.91 14.34
C HIS A 1126 -14.36 -31.24 15.09
N VAL A 1127 -14.09 -32.41 14.49
CA VAL A 1127 -14.42 -33.77 15.01
C VAL A 1127 -14.26 -33.95 16.53
N LYS A 1128 -13.16 -33.46 17.12
CA LYS A 1128 -12.89 -33.61 18.57
C LYS A 1128 -13.93 -32.89 19.44
N GLN A 1129 -14.29 -31.67 19.05
CA GLN A 1129 -15.30 -30.85 19.73
C GLN A 1129 -16.71 -31.38 19.43
N ALA A 1130 -16.96 -31.81 18.19
CA ALA A 1130 -18.22 -32.42 17.78
C ALA A 1130 -18.52 -33.67 18.62
N ARG A 1131 -17.53 -34.56 18.78
CA ARG A 1131 -17.65 -35.74 19.64
C ARG A 1131 -18.03 -35.40 21.07
N GLN A 1132 -17.43 -34.38 21.67
CA GLN A 1132 -17.76 -33.97 23.03
C GLN A 1132 -19.23 -33.53 23.11
N ILE A 1133 -19.65 -32.59 22.27
CA ILE A 1133 -21.00 -32.01 22.33
C ILE A 1133 -22.07 -33.07 22.04
N LEU A 1134 -21.87 -33.94 21.03
CA LEU A 1134 -22.79 -35.05 20.75
C LEU A 1134 -22.85 -36.05 21.92
N THR A 1135 -21.72 -36.35 22.57
CA THR A 1135 -21.72 -37.24 23.76
C THR A 1135 -22.47 -36.60 24.93
N GLU A 1136 -22.36 -35.29 25.12
CA GLU A 1136 -23.14 -34.55 26.12
C GLU A 1136 -24.64 -34.62 25.78
N LEU A 1137 -25.04 -34.33 24.54
CA LEU A 1137 -26.45 -34.43 24.09
C LEU A 1137 -27.07 -35.82 24.27
N LYS A 1138 -26.30 -36.90 24.02
CA LYS A 1138 -26.75 -38.27 24.25
C LYS A 1138 -27.18 -38.53 25.70
N THR A 1139 -26.65 -37.79 26.69
CA THR A 1139 -27.08 -37.93 28.09
C THR A 1139 -28.51 -37.46 28.35
N LEU A 1140 -29.10 -36.66 27.46
CA LEU A 1140 -30.51 -36.24 27.52
C LEU A 1140 -31.48 -37.29 26.94
N GLY A 1141 -30.96 -38.39 26.39
CA GLY A 1141 -31.76 -39.41 25.69
C GLY A 1141 -32.21 -39.02 24.28
N ILE A 1142 -31.71 -37.90 23.76
CA ILE A 1142 -31.97 -37.39 22.41
C ILE A 1142 -31.37 -38.31 21.35
N SER A 1143 -32.07 -38.45 20.22
CA SER A 1143 -31.62 -39.18 19.02
C SER A 1143 -30.73 -38.27 18.16
N ILE A 1144 -29.52 -38.70 17.81
CA ILE A 1144 -28.61 -37.99 16.90
C ILE A 1144 -28.68 -38.62 15.51
N SER A 1145 -29.09 -37.83 14.53
CA SER A 1145 -29.27 -38.19 13.13
C SER A 1145 -28.16 -37.56 12.29
N LEU A 1146 -27.39 -38.38 11.57
CA LEU A 1146 -26.42 -37.90 10.59
C LEU A 1146 -27.10 -37.70 9.24
N ASP A 1147 -26.97 -36.50 8.68
CA ASP A 1147 -27.64 -36.09 7.44
C ASP A 1147 -26.66 -35.88 6.27
N ASP A 1148 -27.20 -35.85 5.05
CA ASP A 1148 -26.46 -35.83 3.77
C ASP A 1148 -25.39 -36.96 3.64
N PHE A 1149 -25.54 -38.06 4.38
CA PHE A 1149 -24.46 -39.04 4.58
C PHE A 1149 -23.98 -39.67 3.28
N GLY A 1150 -22.66 -39.59 3.05
CA GLY A 1150 -21.97 -40.16 1.89
C GLY A 1150 -21.74 -39.18 0.73
N THR A 1151 -22.13 -37.90 0.86
CA THR A 1151 -21.98 -36.88 -0.20
C THR A 1151 -20.68 -36.06 -0.13
N GLY A 1152 -19.93 -36.14 0.97
CA GLY A 1152 -18.74 -35.32 1.25
C GLY A 1152 -17.39 -36.07 1.33
N PHE A 1153 -16.40 -35.46 1.99
CA PHE A 1153 -15.03 -36.00 2.19
C PHE A 1153 -15.02 -37.29 3.04
N SER A 1154 -15.26 -38.43 2.40
CA SER A 1154 -15.61 -39.67 3.10
C SER A 1154 -14.41 -40.33 3.81
N SER A 1155 -14.43 -40.33 5.14
CA SER A 1155 -13.46 -41.05 5.98
C SER A 1155 -14.16 -41.80 7.13
N LEU A 1156 -14.83 -42.92 6.81
CA LEU A 1156 -15.67 -43.78 7.68
C LEU A 1156 -15.20 -43.97 9.14
N ASN A 1157 -13.89 -43.85 9.41
CA ASN A 1157 -13.30 -43.83 10.74
C ASN A 1157 -14.08 -42.94 11.74
N TYR A 1158 -14.56 -41.75 11.34
CA TYR A 1158 -15.26 -40.86 12.29
C TYR A 1158 -16.59 -41.44 12.81
N LEU A 1159 -17.32 -42.25 12.03
CA LEU A 1159 -18.57 -42.90 12.44
C LEU A 1159 -18.37 -43.80 13.67
N THR A 1160 -17.21 -44.43 13.77
CA THR A 1160 -16.84 -45.27 14.92
C THR A 1160 -16.45 -44.47 16.17
N THR A 1161 -16.38 -43.14 16.05
CA THR A 1161 -15.92 -42.22 17.10
C THR A 1161 -16.94 -41.15 17.51
N LEU A 1162 -17.95 -40.88 16.67
CA LEU A 1162 -19.03 -39.94 16.95
C LEU A 1162 -20.30 -40.72 17.35
N PRO A 1163 -21.02 -40.33 18.43
CA PRO A 1163 -22.18 -41.08 18.90
C PRO A 1163 -23.44 -40.68 18.12
N ILE A 1164 -23.63 -41.35 16.98
CA ILE A 1164 -24.78 -41.21 16.08
C ILE A 1164 -25.74 -42.38 16.31
N ASP A 1165 -27.05 -42.14 16.25
CA ASP A 1165 -28.12 -43.15 16.45
C ASP A 1165 -28.94 -43.43 15.19
N VAL A 1166 -29.04 -42.44 14.31
CA VAL A 1166 -29.81 -42.47 13.08
C VAL A 1166 -28.91 -41.97 11.95
N LEU A 1167 -29.05 -42.57 10.79
CA LEU A 1167 -28.30 -42.20 9.60
C LEU A 1167 -29.31 -42.01 8.47
N LYS A 1168 -29.47 -40.77 8.00
CA LYS A 1168 -30.33 -40.44 6.86
C LYS A 1168 -29.52 -40.72 5.60
N VAL A 1169 -30.11 -41.44 4.64
CA VAL A 1169 -29.49 -41.63 3.33
C VAL A 1169 -30.23 -40.75 2.33
N ASP A 1170 -29.46 -39.83 1.74
CA ASP A 1170 -29.94 -38.79 0.82
C ASP A 1170 -30.80 -39.36 -0.32
N LYS A 1171 -31.78 -38.55 -0.75
CA LYS A 1171 -32.72 -38.83 -1.83
C LYS A 1171 -32.05 -39.30 -3.13
N SER A 1172 -30.82 -38.88 -3.46
CA SER A 1172 -30.17 -39.34 -4.71
C SER A 1172 -29.91 -40.85 -4.73
N PHE A 1173 -29.81 -41.50 -3.57
CA PHE A 1173 -29.78 -42.96 -3.44
C PHE A 1173 -31.16 -43.61 -3.70
N ILE A 1174 -32.26 -42.92 -3.38
CA ILE A 1174 -33.64 -43.45 -3.42
C ILE A 1174 -34.32 -43.20 -4.78
N ASP A 1175 -34.06 -42.06 -5.42
CA ASP A 1175 -34.47 -41.79 -6.82
C ASP A 1175 -33.95 -42.84 -7.81
N THR A 1176 -32.89 -43.55 -7.41
CA THR A 1176 -32.16 -44.50 -8.25
C THR A 1176 -32.39 -45.94 -7.85
N ILE A 1177 -32.99 -46.25 -6.69
CA ILE A 1177 -33.10 -47.61 -6.15
C ILE A 1177 -33.75 -48.63 -7.11
N LEU A 1178 -34.70 -48.20 -7.94
CA LEU A 1178 -35.39 -49.04 -8.93
C LEU A 1178 -34.69 -49.12 -10.30
N THR A 1179 -33.69 -48.27 -10.55
CA THR A 1179 -32.96 -48.19 -11.84
C THR A 1179 -31.46 -48.46 -11.70
N ASP A 1180 -30.97 -48.58 -10.47
CA ASP A 1180 -29.58 -48.83 -10.10
C ASP A 1180 -29.45 -49.83 -8.94
N ASN A 1181 -28.99 -51.05 -9.26
CA ASN A 1181 -28.76 -52.08 -8.25
C ASN A 1181 -27.40 -51.96 -7.50
N LYS A 1182 -26.47 -51.11 -7.93
CA LYS A 1182 -25.19 -50.83 -7.26
C LYS A 1182 -25.39 -49.84 -6.12
N THR A 1183 -26.16 -48.78 -6.35
CA THR A 1183 -26.63 -47.89 -5.27
C THR A 1183 -27.60 -48.62 -4.35
N ALA A 1184 -28.46 -49.52 -4.85
CA ALA A 1184 -29.26 -50.39 -3.98
C ALA A 1184 -28.41 -51.32 -3.08
N VAL A 1185 -27.31 -51.89 -3.59
CA VAL A 1185 -26.35 -52.66 -2.78
C VAL A 1185 -25.53 -51.76 -1.85
N MET A 1186 -25.17 -50.54 -2.26
CA MET A 1186 -24.47 -49.58 -1.41
C MET A 1186 -25.36 -49.10 -0.26
N LEU A 1187 -26.62 -48.73 -0.55
CA LEU A 1187 -27.70 -48.57 0.43
C LEU A 1187 -27.76 -49.76 1.37
N LYS A 1188 -27.92 -50.99 0.87
CA LYS A 1188 -28.06 -52.19 1.70
C LYS A 1188 -26.84 -52.46 2.58
N ASN A 1189 -25.64 -52.13 2.11
CA ASN A 1189 -24.42 -52.18 2.92
C ASN A 1189 -24.33 -51.04 3.93
N ILE A 1190 -24.89 -49.86 3.64
CA ILE A 1190 -25.05 -48.76 4.60
C ILE A 1190 -26.10 -49.13 5.66
N PHE A 1191 -27.27 -49.67 5.28
CA PHE A 1191 -28.27 -50.24 6.19
C PHE A 1191 -27.66 -51.32 7.09
N ASN A 1192 -26.82 -52.22 6.55
CA ASN A 1192 -26.16 -53.26 7.34
C ASN A 1192 -25.04 -52.70 8.23
N LEU A 1193 -24.19 -51.79 7.73
CA LEU A 1193 -23.12 -51.15 8.51
C LEU A 1193 -23.69 -50.29 9.64
N ALA A 1194 -24.71 -49.49 9.35
CA ALA A 1194 -25.49 -48.77 10.34
C ALA A 1194 -26.05 -49.74 11.40
N ARG A 1195 -26.71 -50.82 10.97
CA ARG A 1195 -27.28 -51.83 11.89
C ARG A 1195 -26.22 -52.59 12.71
N GLU A 1196 -25.03 -52.85 12.17
CA GLU A 1196 -23.87 -53.39 12.92
C GLU A 1196 -23.29 -52.37 13.92
N LEU A 1197 -23.30 -51.09 13.55
CA LEU A 1197 -23.02 -49.95 14.45
C LEU A 1197 -24.23 -49.58 15.34
N ASN A 1198 -25.33 -50.33 15.26
CA ASN A 1198 -26.61 -50.15 15.97
C ASN A 1198 -27.36 -48.82 15.70
N MET A 1199 -27.06 -48.16 14.57
CA MET A 1199 -27.78 -47.01 14.04
C MET A 1199 -29.01 -47.46 13.24
N LYS A 1200 -30.15 -46.76 13.39
CA LYS A 1200 -31.30 -46.88 12.48
C LYS A 1200 -31.03 -46.12 11.18
N VAL A 1201 -31.80 -46.41 10.13
CA VAL A 1201 -31.66 -45.70 8.86
C VAL A 1201 -32.98 -45.18 8.32
N VAL A 1202 -32.97 -43.93 7.84
CA VAL A 1202 -34.10 -43.26 7.17
C VAL A 1202 -33.78 -43.15 5.68
N ALA A 1203 -34.72 -43.56 4.83
CA ALA A 1203 -34.66 -43.35 3.38
C ALA A 1203 -35.52 -42.16 2.94
N GLU A 1204 -34.92 -41.20 2.26
CA GLU A 1204 -35.58 -39.94 1.89
C GLU A 1204 -36.06 -39.89 0.44
N GLY A 1205 -37.08 -39.06 0.17
CA GLY A 1205 -37.54 -38.78 -1.19
C GLY A 1205 -38.34 -39.90 -1.88
N VAL A 1206 -39.08 -40.72 -1.13
CA VAL A 1206 -39.96 -41.77 -1.69
C VAL A 1206 -41.18 -41.16 -2.39
N GLU A 1207 -41.27 -41.28 -3.71
CA GLU A 1207 -42.29 -40.65 -4.57
C GLU A 1207 -43.20 -41.63 -5.32
N SER A 1208 -42.77 -42.87 -5.59
CA SER A 1208 -43.59 -43.93 -6.21
C SER A 1208 -43.89 -45.10 -5.28
N ALA A 1209 -45.03 -45.76 -5.50
CA ALA A 1209 -45.47 -46.95 -4.76
C ALA A 1209 -44.39 -48.05 -4.69
N ASP A 1210 -43.66 -48.21 -5.79
CA ASP A 1210 -42.70 -49.29 -5.99
C ASP A 1210 -41.37 -49.01 -5.27
N GLN A 1211 -40.96 -47.73 -5.15
CA GLN A 1211 -39.78 -47.33 -4.34
C GLN A 1211 -39.96 -47.75 -2.87
N PHE A 1212 -41.19 -47.62 -2.35
CA PHE A 1212 -41.53 -48.03 -0.98
C PHE A 1212 -41.45 -49.54 -0.77
N GLN A 1213 -41.85 -50.33 -1.77
CA GLN A 1213 -41.85 -51.81 -1.67
C GLN A 1213 -40.43 -52.40 -1.56
N GLU A 1214 -39.42 -51.83 -2.22
CA GLU A 1214 -38.03 -52.31 -2.08
C GLU A 1214 -37.40 -51.89 -0.74
N LEU A 1215 -37.68 -50.68 -0.25
CA LEU A 1215 -37.25 -50.26 1.09
C LEU A 1215 -37.83 -51.17 2.19
N LEU A 1216 -39.06 -51.65 1.99
CA LEU A 1216 -39.73 -52.70 2.76
C LEU A 1216 -38.90 -53.99 2.82
N VAL A 1217 -38.37 -54.44 1.68
CA VAL A 1217 -37.59 -55.68 1.52
C VAL A 1217 -36.16 -55.54 2.07
N PHE A 1218 -35.57 -54.34 2.01
CA PHE A 1218 -34.23 -54.09 2.56
C PHE A 1218 -34.23 -53.98 4.10
N ASN A 1219 -35.40 -54.07 4.74
CA ASN A 1219 -35.64 -53.72 6.14
C ASN A 1219 -35.12 -52.32 6.45
N CYS A 1220 -35.52 -51.35 5.62
CA CYS A 1220 -35.44 -49.93 5.95
C CYS A 1220 -36.36 -49.65 7.14
N ASP A 1221 -35.86 -48.99 8.19
CA ASP A 1221 -36.65 -48.75 9.40
C ASP A 1221 -37.78 -47.73 9.13
N LEU A 1222 -37.42 -46.64 8.45
CA LEU A 1222 -38.26 -45.47 8.24
C LEU A 1222 -38.09 -44.92 6.81
N VAL A 1223 -39.15 -44.35 6.25
CA VAL A 1223 -39.14 -43.67 4.95
C VAL A 1223 -39.77 -42.29 5.02
N GLN A 1224 -39.40 -41.39 4.13
CA GLN A 1224 -39.97 -40.04 4.00
C GLN A 1224 -40.12 -39.68 2.53
N GLY A 1225 -41.23 -39.05 2.12
CA GLY A 1225 -41.41 -38.62 0.72
C GLY A 1225 -42.84 -38.35 0.27
N PHE A 1226 -42.99 -37.77 -0.93
CA PHE A 1226 -44.26 -37.23 -1.43
C PHE A 1226 -45.30 -38.30 -1.78
N LEU A 1227 -44.92 -39.57 -1.93
CA LEU A 1227 -45.86 -40.69 -2.05
C LEU A 1227 -46.86 -40.72 -0.89
N PHE A 1228 -46.37 -40.40 0.31
CA PHE A 1228 -47.16 -40.34 1.53
C PHE A 1228 -47.68 -38.94 1.76
N SER A 1229 -46.78 -37.96 1.86
CA SER A 1229 -47.12 -36.54 1.75
C SER A 1229 -45.87 -35.66 1.59
N PRO A 1230 -46.02 -34.48 0.96
CA PRO A 1230 -45.10 -33.36 1.22
C PRO A 1230 -45.19 -32.92 2.69
N ALA A 1231 -44.38 -31.94 3.09
CA ALA A 1231 -44.54 -31.34 4.41
C ALA A 1231 -45.94 -30.71 4.54
N VAL A 1232 -46.65 -30.97 5.65
CA VAL A 1232 -48.02 -30.48 5.90
C VAL A 1232 -48.12 -29.66 7.19
N ASN A 1233 -49.11 -28.78 7.30
CA ASN A 1233 -49.33 -28.00 8.53
C ASN A 1233 -49.66 -28.90 9.73
N ALA A 1234 -49.45 -28.38 10.95
CA ALA A 1234 -49.61 -29.14 12.19
C ALA A 1234 -50.99 -29.80 12.34
N HIS A 1235 -52.08 -29.15 11.91
CA HIS A 1235 -53.42 -29.73 11.99
C HIS A 1235 -53.56 -30.99 11.12
N ARG A 1236 -53.01 -30.99 9.89
CA ARG A 1236 -53.04 -32.18 9.04
C ARG A 1236 -52.10 -33.28 9.57
N ALA A 1237 -50.92 -32.92 10.07
CA ALA A 1237 -50.01 -33.86 10.74
C ALA A 1237 -50.67 -34.56 11.94
N GLU A 1238 -51.50 -33.85 12.71
CA GLU A 1238 -52.31 -34.44 13.79
C GLU A 1238 -53.34 -35.44 13.30
N GLN A 1239 -54.03 -35.16 12.18
CA GLN A 1239 -54.92 -36.15 11.57
C GLN A 1239 -54.15 -37.37 11.05
N MET A 1240 -52.89 -37.22 10.61
CA MET A 1240 -52.03 -38.35 10.22
C MET A 1240 -51.60 -39.20 11.44
N LEU A 1241 -51.29 -38.58 12.58
CA LEU A 1241 -50.99 -39.29 13.85
C LEU A 1241 -52.19 -40.05 14.41
N LEU A 1242 -53.38 -39.46 14.31
CA LEU A 1242 -54.65 -40.14 14.61
C LEU A 1242 -55.03 -41.17 13.52
N GLY A 1243 -54.36 -41.11 12.37
CA GLY A 1243 -54.67 -41.86 11.15
C GLY A 1243 -55.96 -41.44 10.44
N HIS A 1244 -56.66 -40.40 10.89
CA HIS A 1244 -57.89 -39.89 10.26
C HIS A 1244 -57.66 -39.15 8.93
N ASP A 1245 -56.41 -39.01 8.48
CA ASP A 1245 -56.13 -38.61 7.10
C ASP A 1245 -56.45 -39.76 6.14
N ASP A 1246 -57.70 -39.81 5.67
CA ASP A 1246 -58.17 -40.82 4.71
C ASP A 1246 -57.43 -40.77 3.37
N GLN A 1247 -56.84 -39.63 2.98
CA GLN A 1247 -56.05 -39.51 1.75
C GLN A 1247 -54.70 -40.23 1.90
N LEU A 1248 -53.98 -39.96 3.01
CA LEU A 1248 -52.76 -40.69 3.37
C LEU A 1248 -53.06 -42.19 3.57
N ARG A 1249 -54.17 -42.54 4.24
CA ARG A 1249 -54.57 -43.95 4.39
C ARG A 1249 -54.91 -44.62 3.06
N LEU A 1250 -55.54 -43.92 2.11
CA LEU A 1250 -55.78 -44.44 0.75
C LEU A 1250 -54.47 -44.61 -0.01
N GLN A 1251 -53.55 -43.64 0.05
CA GLN A 1251 -52.23 -43.76 -0.57
C GLN A 1251 -51.44 -44.94 0.03
N ILE A 1252 -51.29 -45.02 1.36
CA ILE A 1252 -50.67 -46.18 2.03
C ILE A 1252 -51.35 -47.50 1.61
N ARG A 1253 -52.68 -47.57 1.57
CA ARG A 1253 -53.40 -48.80 1.22
C ARG A 1253 -53.32 -49.17 -0.26
N GLN A 1254 -53.34 -48.21 -1.19
CA GLN A 1254 -53.18 -48.49 -2.61
C GLN A 1254 -51.76 -48.98 -2.90
N VAL A 1255 -50.75 -48.35 -2.30
CA VAL A 1255 -49.35 -48.79 -2.34
C VAL A 1255 -49.22 -50.22 -1.77
N MET A 1256 -49.87 -50.50 -0.64
CA MET A 1256 -49.94 -51.82 0.04
C MET A 1256 -51.03 -52.76 -0.51
N GLN A 1257 -51.56 -52.51 -1.72
CA GLN A 1257 -52.46 -53.41 -2.47
C GLN A 1257 -52.04 -53.59 -3.94
N ILE A 1258 -51.07 -52.80 -4.40
CA ILE A 1258 -50.27 -53.05 -5.61
C ILE A 1258 -49.05 -53.95 -5.25
N SER A 1259 -48.84 -54.24 -3.95
CA SER A 1259 -47.90 -55.21 -3.38
C SER A 1259 -48.52 -56.61 -3.20
#